data_AF-A0AAD9LL98-F1
#
_entry.id   AF-A0AAD9LL98-F1
#
_cell.length_a   1.000
_cell.length_b   1.000
_cell.length_c   1.000
_cell.angle_alpha   90.00
_cell.angle_beta   90.00
_cell.angle_gamma   90.00
#
_symmetry.space_group_name_H-M   'P 1'
#
loop_
_entity.id
_entity.type
_entity.pdbx_description
1 polymer ?
#
loop_
_entity_poly.entity_id
_entity_poly.type
_entity_poly.pdbx_seq_one_letter_code
_entity_poly.pdbx_strand_id
1 'polypeptide(L)'
;MATAGTDKPVALHNEKRFVFQGNLNRLLADHKRVPPSATPCAKCTQRKRICICATINAAVGRAPLYEIGELAETKALLSELKDSLNEIDIDKWSAHTNLLDHTSLVVKQVCEINTLVNGRHEPGVELVTNAWLKLYEILETYKVVDILMPNLANEGGVVRSFHISECPGGFIAALNHHVKHKNSLCELSWMATSLNPYHEGNGHNECLSEDILFRETYSNWITGTDDSGNITRSANIEYIWDHVSRPSRYNKNKAPILADIVTADGSFDCQSDPNNQESMTAALKLSEVVCALGLMRVGAVFIVKMFTLFEESSLSIISLLSMCFKNIEVCKPHLSKASNSEVYVVCIGFNGITSVLLCALCKLVNEYMTTKDRKAILPREWVPSSFRAEFVECSKMFAELQCRNLRNTMSQYMQIADENSFYKKKREFSRFFISQFNIEAIPSDCRLVKYMSFSNAMITGKSTSSLFHVPKRHLPGLDTRRSYVNSYKELQTRREELYKRYKSNRDSSHFIRLSEDATCADFGSNITDVLKFAYDFRPTYTKLDMDHLTINLDEPLLSELRNNLKSQRYLKDSWFVAAPLHPYEIRMSHFVCNDLLYDVTRVRTMCSEALPVVTAMDALYIDGAVGEALSDINVLPNAGVTHLALVFKRFLDLSRYKSYLEITSNPTQEFPAISLLKRHGIPGSLLCGFKSIGEGDSVIHFDSFYDLRVIVDSFVGEGVVGQCIEFNYDEHLRKGDGYKCLTNQLSESSLRGSCDFVFCDTRRSAAHHREVCFDEMKTKHVVIAQLLQALNCLSPDGDLVIAVSTLLTRFSVCLVTVLRAVFDEVHLYRPASVAPWTQRIYVVCKRYNDRENSLCRHYLQCVWDAICLHKRNGKEVVHVLLPPYFTHLARQFWEFNTKMLLDEFEDFALHTRGERLGPNREEHIIEYLRKLGVIDALFPARLLESQGPCRLPLFNNTDIAPLPVKRQREEVEAVPVTPPESPILEEDGSPIWSSDES
;
A
#
# COMPACT_ATOMS: atom_id res chain seq x y z
N MET A 1 34.09 33.71 -51.50
CA MET A 1 32.62 33.78 -51.39
C MET A 1 32.05 32.47 -51.90
N ALA A 2 31.33 31.74 -51.04
CA ALA A 2 30.38 30.68 -51.41
C ALA A 2 29.18 30.88 -50.47
N THR A 3 27.96 30.76 -50.97
CA THR A 3 26.77 31.24 -50.25
C THR A 3 26.42 30.36 -49.07
N ALA A 4 26.27 30.98 -47.90
CA ALA A 4 25.68 30.32 -46.74
C ALA A 4 24.23 29.92 -47.06
N GLY A 5 23.95 28.61 -47.11
CA GLY A 5 22.59 28.12 -47.12
C GLY A 5 21.93 28.45 -45.79
N THR A 6 20.84 29.19 -45.81
CA THR A 6 20.00 29.38 -44.62
C THR A 6 19.21 28.10 -44.37
N ASP A 7 19.79 27.17 -43.62
CA ASP A 7 19.06 26.02 -43.11
C ASP A 7 17.86 26.53 -42.28
N LYS A 8 16.66 26.37 -42.84
CA LYS A 8 15.44 26.48 -42.04
C LYS A 8 15.51 25.37 -40.98
N PRO A 9 15.19 25.65 -39.71
CA PRO A 9 15.17 24.60 -38.69
C PRO A 9 14.21 23.50 -39.14
N VAL A 10 14.74 22.28 -39.29
CA VAL A 10 13.96 21.10 -39.64
C VAL A 10 12.99 20.85 -38.49
N ALA A 11 11.71 21.11 -38.70
CA ALA A 11 10.66 20.84 -37.73
C ALA A 11 10.73 19.37 -37.30
N LEU A 12 10.35 19.07 -36.04
CA LEU A 12 10.13 17.70 -35.55
C LEU A 12 8.89 17.09 -36.23
N HIS A 13 8.99 16.87 -37.53
CA HIS A 13 8.21 15.87 -38.24
C HIS A 13 8.52 14.54 -37.55
N ASN A 14 7.60 14.06 -36.73
CA ASN A 14 7.79 12.76 -36.08
C ASN A 14 7.59 11.66 -37.14
N GLU A 15 8.67 11.30 -37.82
CA GLU A 15 8.77 10.24 -38.84
C GLU A 15 8.45 8.84 -38.29
N LYS A 16 8.33 8.69 -36.98
CA LYS A 16 8.00 7.42 -36.30
C LYS A 16 6.48 7.27 -36.19
N ARG A 17 5.78 7.35 -37.32
CA ARG A 17 4.32 7.22 -37.45
C ARG A 17 3.94 6.23 -38.54
N PHE A 18 2.91 5.44 -38.27
CA PHE A 18 2.25 4.56 -39.24
C PHE A 18 0.76 4.88 -39.27
N VAL A 19 0.18 5.00 -40.48
CA VAL A 19 -1.23 5.37 -40.70
C VAL A 19 -1.96 4.19 -41.35
N PHE A 20 -2.89 3.56 -40.64
CA PHE A 20 -3.70 2.48 -41.20
C PHE A 20 -4.66 3.03 -42.26
N GLN A 21 -4.62 2.46 -43.46
CA GLN A 21 -5.50 2.80 -44.58
C GLN A 21 -6.75 1.91 -44.57
N GLY A 22 -6.63 0.67 -44.09
CA GLY A 22 -7.71 -0.29 -43.94
C GLY A 22 -8.66 0.07 -42.79
N ASN A 23 -9.93 0.26 -43.14
CA ASN A 23 -10.97 0.66 -42.19
C ASN A 23 -11.97 -0.50 -41.92
N LEU A 24 -12.12 -0.90 -40.66
CA LEU A 24 -12.95 -2.06 -40.28
C LEU A 24 -14.35 -1.70 -39.73
N ASN A 25 -14.81 -0.45 -39.80
CA ASN A 25 -16.14 -0.04 -39.26
C ASN A 25 -17.32 -0.82 -39.87
N ARG A 26 -17.15 -1.44 -41.06
CA ARG A 26 -18.16 -2.29 -41.70
C ARG A 26 -18.00 -3.80 -41.43
N LEU A 27 -16.99 -4.23 -40.66
CA LEU A 27 -16.67 -5.65 -40.49
C LEU A 27 -17.84 -6.46 -39.89
N LEU A 28 -18.56 -5.90 -38.91
CA LEU A 28 -19.75 -6.55 -38.31
C LEU A 28 -20.94 -6.68 -39.28
N ALA A 29 -20.88 -6.08 -40.47
CA ALA A 29 -21.86 -6.24 -41.54
C ALA A 29 -21.36 -7.14 -42.69
N ASP A 30 -20.09 -7.56 -42.70
CA ASP A 30 -19.59 -8.54 -43.67
C ASP A 30 -20.05 -9.95 -43.25
N HIS A 31 -21.19 -10.39 -43.79
CA HIS A 31 -21.77 -11.70 -43.53
C HIS A 31 -20.89 -12.89 -43.96
N LYS A 32 -19.82 -12.68 -44.74
CA LYS A 32 -18.85 -13.74 -45.05
C LYS A 32 -17.84 -13.97 -43.92
N ARG A 33 -17.64 -12.97 -43.04
CA ARG A 33 -16.72 -13.02 -41.89
C ARG A 33 -17.46 -13.14 -40.57
N VAL A 34 -18.52 -12.36 -40.40
CA VAL A 34 -19.38 -12.32 -39.22
C VAL A 34 -20.78 -12.81 -39.61
N PRO A 35 -21.00 -14.14 -39.68
CA PRO A 35 -22.26 -14.69 -40.16
C PRO A 35 -23.43 -14.32 -39.24
N PRO A 36 -24.65 -14.14 -39.78
CA PRO A 36 -25.86 -13.95 -38.98
C PRO A 36 -26.08 -15.10 -37.99
N SER A 37 -26.63 -14.76 -36.83
CA SER A 37 -27.06 -15.72 -35.82
C SER A 37 -28.28 -16.51 -36.32
N ALA A 38 -28.18 -17.83 -36.34
CA ALA A 38 -29.23 -18.73 -36.85
C ALA A 38 -30.62 -18.44 -36.27
N THR A 39 -30.70 -18.12 -34.96
CA THR A 39 -31.91 -17.61 -34.32
C THR A 39 -31.73 -16.14 -33.93
N PRO A 40 -32.46 -15.19 -34.55
CA PRO A 40 -32.42 -13.78 -34.16
C PRO A 40 -32.95 -13.55 -32.74
N CYS A 41 -32.23 -12.76 -31.93
CA CYS A 41 -32.71 -12.42 -30.59
C CYS A 41 -33.80 -11.34 -30.64
N ALA A 42 -34.75 -11.38 -29.70
CA ALA A 42 -35.93 -10.50 -29.69
C ALA A 42 -35.60 -9.00 -29.85
N LYS A 43 -34.53 -8.51 -29.20
CA LYS A 43 -34.07 -7.11 -29.32
C LYS A 43 -33.59 -6.72 -30.72
N CYS A 44 -33.13 -7.67 -31.54
CA CYS A 44 -32.75 -7.43 -32.94
C CYS A 44 -33.96 -7.54 -33.87
N THR A 45 -34.84 -8.52 -33.65
CA THR A 45 -36.11 -8.66 -34.37
C THR A 45 -36.99 -7.42 -34.20
N GLN A 46 -37.18 -6.93 -32.97
CA GLN A 46 -37.92 -5.70 -32.67
C GLN A 46 -37.31 -4.46 -33.36
N ARG A 47 -35.98 -4.40 -33.47
CA ARG A 47 -35.25 -3.31 -34.14
C ARG A 47 -35.06 -3.54 -35.64
N LYS A 48 -35.73 -4.54 -36.24
CA LYS A 48 -35.69 -4.89 -37.67
C LYS A 48 -34.26 -4.97 -38.25
N ARG A 49 -33.30 -5.48 -37.46
CA ARG A 49 -31.89 -5.57 -37.86
C ARG A 49 -31.39 -7.01 -37.86
N ILE A 50 -30.45 -7.31 -38.75
CA ILE A 50 -29.78 -8.61 -38.80
C ILE A 50 -29.10 -8.87 -37.45
N CYS A 51 -29.33 -10.06 -36.89
CA CYS A 51 -28.79 -10.44 -35.59
C CYS A 51 -27.44 -11.12 -35.77
N ILE A 52 -26.42 -10.64 -35.05
CA ILE A 52 -25.08 -11.26 -34.94
C ILE A 52 -24.74 -11.60 -33.48
N CYS A 53 -25.73 -11.54 -32.58
CA CYS A 53 -25.51 -11.61 -31.13
C CYS A 53 -25.05 -12.99 -30.64
N ALA A 54 -25.56 -14.08 -31.21
CA ALA A 54 -25.06 -15.42 -30.87
C ALA A 54 -23.65 -15.62 -31.45
N THR A 55 -23.43 -15.15 -32.69
CA THR A 55 -22.13 -15.19 -33.38
C THR A 55 -21.04 -14.51 -32.57
N ILE A 56 -21.28 -13.30 -32.07
CA ILE A 56 -20.32 -12.56 -31.23
C ILE A 56 -20.03 -13.30 -29.92
N ASN A 57 -21.08 -13.76 -29.21
CA ASN A 57 -20.93 -14.47 -27.93
C ASN A 57 -20.23 -15.83 -28.07
N ALA A 58 -20.27 -16.45 -29.24
CA ALA A 58 -19.64 -17.74 -29.53
C ALA A 58 -18.21 -17.61 -30.09
N ALA A 59 -17.79 -16.41 -30.52
CA ALA A 59 -16.52 -16.19 -31.22
C ALA A 59 -15.49 -15.38 -30.40
N VAL A 60 -15.92 -14.29 -29.77
CA VAL A 60 -15.04 -13.37 -29.02
C VAL A 60 -14.47 -14.10 -27.79
N GLY A 61 -13.14 -14.22 -27.72
CA GLY A 61 -12.48 -14.96 -26.63
C GLY A 61 -12.68 -16.48 -26.65
N ARG A 62 -13.10 -17.05 -27.79
CA ARG A 62 -13.37 -18.49 -27.94
C ARG A 62 -12.52 -19.18 -29.02
N ALA A 63 -12.00 -18.43 -29.98
CA ALA A 63 -11.12 -18.95 -31.02
C ALA A 63 -9.76 -19.44 -30.44
N PRO A 64 -9.11 -20.45 -31.04
CA PRO A 64 -7.75 -20.82 -30.66
C PRO A 64 -6.80 -19.63 -30.87
N LEU A 65 -5.77 -19.52 -30.02
CA LEU A 65 -4.69 -18.57 -30.23
C LEU A 65 -3.95 -18.90 -31.54
N TYR A 66 -3.49 -17.89 -32.26
CA TYR A 66 -2.80 -18.05 -33.54
C TYR A 66 -1.61 -17.09 -33.66
N GLU A 67 -0.55 -17.53 -34.32
CA GLU A 67 0.65 -16.74 -34.53
C GLU A 67 0.58 -15.89 -35.81
N ILE A 68 1.35 -14.81 -35.82
CA ILE A 68 1.59 -13.95 -36.99
C ILE A 68 2.98 -14.30 -37.50
N GLY A 69 3.08 -15.41 -38.26
CA GLY A 69 4.36 -15.99 -38.70
C GLY A 69 5.22 -15.00 -39.51
N GLU A 70 4.59 -14.03 -40.17
CA GLU A 70 5.23 -12.93 -40.88
C GLU A 70 6.10 -12.02 -39.98
N LEU A 71 5.95 -12.10 -38.65
CA LEU A 71 6.70 -11.35 -37.62
C LEU A 71 7.66 -12.21 -36.79
N ALA A 72 7.70 -13.53 -36.97
CA ALA A 72 8.48 -14.44 -36.13
C ALA A 72 9.99 -14.13 -36.14
N GLU A 73 10.56 -13.90 -37.33
CA GLU A 73 11.97 -13.50 -37.50
C GLU A 73 12.27 -12.14 -36.85
N THR A 74 11.36 -11.17 -37.02
CA THR A 74 11.49 -9.83 -36.42
C THR A 74 11.45 -9.89 -34.89
N LYS A 75 10.57 -10.73 -34.32
CA LYS A 75 10.48 -10.99 -32.88
C LYS A 75 11.75 -11.67 -32.36
N ALA A 76 12.28 -12.67 -33.06
CA ALA A 76 13.51 -13.37 -32.69
C ALA A 76 14.72 -12.41 -32.66
N LEU A 77 14.94 -11.65 -33.74
CA LEU A 77 16.06 -10.71 -33.87
C LEU A 77 16.03 -9.55 -32.85
N LEU A 78 14.84 -9.07 -32.48
CA LEU A 78 14.70 -8.08 -31.38
C LEU A 78 14.91 -8.72 -30.00
N SER A 79 14.54 -9.99 -29.82
CA SER A 79 14.74 -10.72 -28.55
C SER A 79 16.23 -10.99 -28.32
N GLU A 80 16.94 -11.54 -29.31
CA GLU A 80 18.40 -11.76 -29.28
C GLU A 80 19.17 -10.47 -28.92
N LEU A 81 18.78 -9.34 -29.54
CA LEU A 81 19.40 -8.05 -29.27
C LEU A 81 19.09 -7.52 -27.86
N LYS A 82 17.92 -7.82 -27.28
CA LYS A 82 17.61 -7.53 -25.88
C LYS A 82 18.39 -8.47 -24.94
N ASP A 83 18.48 -9.76 -25.27
CA ASP A 83 19.12 -10.78 -24.43
C ASP A 83 20.63 -10.57 -24.29
N SER A 84 21.26 -9.93 -25.28
CA SER A 84 22.66 -9.47 -25.17
C SER A 84 22.92 -8.43 -24.07
N LEU A 85 21.87 -7.90 -23.43
CA LEU A 85 21.94 -6.98 -22.30
C LEU A 85 21.76 -7.68 -20.93
N ASN A 86 21.50 -9.00 -20.89
CA ASN A 86 21.07 -9.71 -19.68
C ASN A 86 22.12 -9.69 -18.54
N GLU A 87 23.40 -9.73 -18.90
CA GLU A 87 24.55 -9.63 -17.99
C GLU A 87 24.96 -8.18 -17.68
N ILE A 88 24.34 -7.20 -18.33
CA ILE A 88 24.65 -5.79 -18.11
C ILE A 88 23.83 -5.27 -16.93
N ASP A 89 24.55 -4.82 -15.90
CA ASP A 89 24.03 -4.06 -14.78
C ASP A 89 23.04 -2.97 -15.25
N ILE A 90 21.80 -3.08 -14.75
CA ILE A 90 20.69 -2.26 -15.24
C ILE A 90 20.86 -0.76 -14.95
N ASP A 91 21.54 -0.38 -13.85
CA ASP A 91 21.75 1.03 -13.51
C ASP A 91 22.91 1.62 -14.33
N LYS A 92 23.95 0.84 -14.64
CA LYS A 92 25.00 1.25 -15.60
C LYS A 92 24.42 1.40 -17.02
N TRP A 93 23.56 0.48 -17.45
CA TRP A 93 22.84 0.60 -18.73
C TRP A 93 21.82 1.77 -18.75
N SER A 94 21.13 2.01 -17.63
CA SER A 94 20.23 3.15 -17.45
C SER A 94 21.01 4.47 -17.56
N ALA A 95 22.15 4.60 -16.87
CA ALA A 95 23.03 5.76 -16.94
C ALA A 95 23.54 6.01 -18.38
N HIS A 96 24.03 4.97 -19.07
CA HIS A 96 24.48 5.07 -20.46
C HIS A 96 23.37 5.47 -21.43
N THR A 97 22.21 4.82 -21.36
CA THR A 97 21.06 5.19 -22.20
C THR A 97 20.53 6.59 -21.88
N ASN A 98 20.56 7.01 -20.62
CA ASN A 98 20.25 8.39 -20.22
C ASN A 98 21.28 9.39 -20.77
N LEU A 99 22.58 9.06 -20.82
CA LEU A 99 23.62 9.90 -21.40
C LEU A 99 23.42 10.10 -22.91
N LEU A 100 23.13 9.03 -23.65
CA LEU A 100 22.88 9.09 -25.09
C LEU A 100 21.53 9.74 -25.45
N ASP A 101 20.50 9.64 -24.61
CA ASP A 101 19.17 10.21 -24.84
C ASP A 101 19.19 11.74 -24.95
N HIS A 102 19.06 12.25 -26.17
CA HIS A 102 19.04 13.69 -26.47
C HIS A 102 17.84 14.42 -25.82
N THR A 103 16.80 13.70 -25.40
CA THR A 103 15.61 14.26 -24.76
C THR A 103 15.73 14.38 -23.24
N SER A 104 16.79 13.83 -22.63
CA SER A 104 16.89 13.67 -21.17
C SER A 104 16.95 14.96 -20.33
N LEU A 105 16.98 16.15 -20.95
CA LEU A 105 16.92 17.45 -20.27
C LEU A 105 15.59 18.19 -20.45
N VAL A 106 14.65 17.69 -21.28
CA VAL A 106 13.38 18.39 -21.57
C VAL A 106 12.55 18.58 -20.30
N VAL A 107 12.37 17.52 -19.49
CA VAL A 107 11.71 17.61 -18.17
C VAL A 107 12.34 18.70 -17.30
N LYS A 108 13.68 18.74 -17.24
CA LYS A 108 14.38 19.71 -16.40
C LYS A 108 14.14 21.15 -16.86
N GLN A 109 14.26 21.43 -18.16
CA GLN A 109 14.05 22.79 -18.67
C GLN A 109 12.58 23.23 -18.62
N VAL A 110 11.61 22.33 -18.80
CA VAL A 110 10.19 22.65 -18.61
C VAL A 110 9.88 22.92 -17.12
N CYS A 111 10.54 22.23 -16.18
CA CYS A 111 10.51 22.58 -14.76
C CYS A 111 11.23 23.90 -14.41
N GLU A 112 12.03 24.47 -15.30
CA GLU A 112 12.69 25.78 -15.12
C GLU A 112 11.81 26.95 -15.64
N ILE A 113 10.70 26.66 -16.33
CA ILE A 113 9.67 27.64 -16.71
C ILE A 113 8.92 28.09 -15.45
N ASN A 114 9.03 29.37 -15.11
CA ASN A 114 8.44 29.96 -13.90
C ASN A 114 7.55 31.16 -14.23
N THR A 115 6.57 31.41 -13.38
CA THR A 115 5.72 32.61 -13.37
C THR A 115 5.94 33.41 -12.07
N LEU A 116 5.56 34.69 -12.04
CA LEU A 116 5.72 35.58 -10.88
C LEU A 116 4.38 35.81 -10.20
N VAL A 117 4.20 35.26 -9.00
CA VAL A 117 2.97 35.35 -8.20
C VAL A 117 3.30 36.06 -6.89
N ASN A 118 2.66 37.20 -6.62
CA ASN A 118 2.85 38.00 -5.41
C ASN A 118 4.33 38.26 -5.05
N GLY A 119 5.17 38.50 -6.07
CA GLY A 119 6.62 38.74 -5.92
C GLY A 119 7.48 37.50 -5.70
N ARG A 120 6.91 36.29 -5.77
CA ARG A 120 7.62 35.01 -5.69
C ARG A 120 7.63 34.31 -7.06
N HIS A 121 8.71 33.63 -7.38
CA HIS A 121 8.74 32.72 -8.52
C HIS A 121 8.05 31.40 -8.16
N GLU A 122 7.11 30.96 -8.98
CA GLU A 122 6.45 29.66 -8.87
C GLU A 122 6.58 28.88 -10.20
N PRO A 123 6.55 27.54 -10.18
CA PRO A 123 6.53 26.73 -11.40
C PRO A 123 5.37 27.11 -12.33
N GLY A 124 5.70 27.43 -13.59
CA GLY A 124 4.72 27.77 -14.63
C GLY A 124 4.01 26.56 -15.23
N VAL A 125 4.55 25.36 -15.01
CA VAL A 125 4.03 24.08 -15.52
C VAL A 125 3.95 23.08 -14.36
N GLU A 126 2.84 22.33 -14.27
CA GLU A 126 2.59 21.35 -13.20
C GLU A 126 2.83 19.91 -13.66
N LEU A 127 3.25 19.04 -12.73
CA LEU A 127 3.35 17.57 -12.91
C LEU A 127 4.12 17.10 -14.17
N VAL A 128 5.20 17.83 -14.51
CA VAL A 128 6.06 17.69 -15.70
C VAL A 128 6.82 16.35 -15.75
N THR A 129 6.13 15.27 -16.04
CA THR A 129 6.72 13.94 -16.19
C THR A 129 7.12 13.64 -17.65
N ASN A 130 7.88 12.56 -17.88
CA ASN A 130 8.04 12.04 -19.25
C ASN A 130 6.69 11.64 -19.87
N ALA A 131 5.69 11.24 -19.07
CA ALA A 131 4.33 11.00 -19.54
C ALA A 131 3.66 12.31 -20.00
N TRP A 132 3.74 13.38 -19.18
CA TRP A 132 3.26 14.72 -19.51
C TRP A 132 3.74 15.17 -20.90
N LEU A 133 5.05 15.08 -21.15
CA LEU A 133 5.63 15.54 -22.42
C LEU A 133 5.21 14.69 -23.62
N LYS A 134 5.04 13.37 -23.45
CA LYS A 134 4.53 12.49 -24.53
C LYS A 134 3.11 12.85 -24.91
N LEU A 135 2.21 13.05 -23.94
CA LEU A 135 0.84 13.47 -24.26
C LEU A 135 0.84 14.87 -24.87
N TYR A 136 1.60 15.82 -24.33
CA TYR A 136 1.66 17.17 -24.89
C TYR A 136 2.17 17.18 -26.35
N GLU A 137 3.21 16.39 -26.67
CA GLU A 137 3.66 16.15 -28.04
C GLU A 137 2.51 15.59 -28.90
N ILE A 138 1.74 14.61 -28.42
CA ILE A 138 0.61 14.02 -29.15
C ILE A 138 -0.53 15.04 -29.35
N LEU A 139 -0.93 15.78 -28.31
CA LEU A 139 -2.05 16.74 -28.38
C LEU A 139 -1.79 17.82 -29.43
N GLU A 140 -0.58 18.41 -29.44
CA GLU A 140 -0.19 19.42 -30.42
C GLU A 140 0.16 18.82 -31.79
N THR A 141 0.70 17.61 -31.86
CA THR A 141 0.99 16.90 -33.12
C THR A 141 -0.28 16.58 -33.91
N TYR A 142 -1.30 16.05 -33.24
CA TYR A 142 -2.56 15.64 -33.86
C TYR A 142 -3.64 16.73 -33.77
N LYS A 143 -3.34 17.89 -33.18
CA LYS A 143 -4.27 19.00 -32.90
C LYS A 143 -5.56 18.51 -32.24
N VAL A 144 -5.42 17.60 -31.28
CA VAL A 144 -6.52 16.79 -30.70
C VAL A 144 -7.65 17.67 -30.16
N VAL A 145 -7.29 18.72 -29.41
CA VAL A 145 -8.28 19.63 -28.80
C VAL A 145 -8.94 20.51 -29.86
N ASP A 146 -8.21 20.93 -30.90
CA ASP A 146 -8.74 21.77 -31.98
C ASP A 146 -9.70 20.98 -32.89
N ILE A 147 -9.46 19.67 -33.09
CA ILE A 147 -10.38 18.74 -33.77
C ILE A 147 -11.68 18.54 -32.97
N LEU A 148 -11.58 18.47 -31.64
CA LEU A 148 -12.72 18.17 -30.77
C LEU A 148 -13.55 19.39 -30.39
N MET A 149 -12.91 20.55 -30.27
CA MET A 149 -13.47 21.82 -29.76
C MET A 149 -12.88 23.01 -30.54
N PRO A 150 -13.19 23.17 -31.84
CA PRO A 150 -12.52 24.15 -32.71
C PRO A 150 -12.66 25.62 -32.27
N ASN A 151 -13.70 25.96 -31.51
CA ASN A 151 -13.95 27.33 -31.04
C ASN A 151 -13.38 27.61 -29.63
N LEU A 152 -12.72 26.65 -28.98
CA LEU A 152 -12.30 26.70 -27.56
C LEU A 152 -11.47 27.97 -27.21
N ALA A 153 -10.60 28.39 -28.14
CA ALA A 153 -9.78 29.58 -27.98
C ALA A 153 -10.60 30.90 -27.91
N ASN A 154 -11.76 30.95 -28.59
CA ASN A 154 -12.58 32.15 -28.74
C ASN A 154 -13.80 32.18 -27.81
N GLU A 155 -14.48 31.04 -27.66
CA GLU A 155 -15.77 30.93 -26.95
C GLU A 155 -15.63 30.39 -25.52
N GLY A 156 -14.45 29.87 -25.16
CA GLY A 156 -14.26 29.11 -23.93
C GLY A 156 -14.88 27.72 -24.01
N GLY A 157 -15.19 27.14 -22.85
CA GLY A 157 -15.95 25.88 -22.76
C GLY A 157 -15.37 24.85 -21.79
N VAL A 158 -16.00 23.67 -21.78
CA VAL A 158 -15.63 22.54 -20.92
C VAL A 158 -15.18 21.37 -21.78
N VAL A 159 -13.91 20.95 -21.63
CA VAL A 159 -13.36 19.72 -22.20
C VAL A 159 -13.58 18.59 -21.19
N ARG A 160 -14.14 17.45 -21.60
CA ARG A 160 -14.36 16.29 -20.74
C ARG A 160 -13.36 15.19 -21.07
N SER A 161 -12.64 14.71 -20.05
CA SER A 161 -11.64 13.65 -20.26
C SER A 161 -11.73 12.54 -19.23
N PHE A 162 -11.56 11.29 -19.67
CA PHE A 162 -11.36 10.15 -18.76
C PHE A 162 -9.96 9.56 -18.95
N HIS A 163 -9.22 9.35 -17.87
CA HIS A 163 -7.84 8.83 -17.93
C HIS A 163 -7.73 7.48 -17.23
N ILE A 164 -7.08 6.51 -17.86
CA ILE A 164 -7.07 5.10 -17.44
C ILE A 164 -5.64 4.65 -17.12
N SER A 165 -5.46 3.97 -15.99
CA SER A 165 -4.15 3.56 -15.47
C SER A 165 -3.22 4.76 -15.21
N GLU A 166 -3.79 5.87 -14.73
CA GLU A 166 -3.25 7.23 -14.90
C GLU A 166 -2.25 7.71 -13.83
N CYS A 167 -2.09 7.04 -12.68
CA CYS A 167 -1.14 7.53 -11.66
C CYS A 167 0.28 7.69 -12.27
N PRO A 168 1.00 8.81 -12.02
CA PRO A 168 0.72 9.84 -11.01
C PRO A 168 -0.12 11.05 -11.49
N GLY A 169 -0.70 11.02 -12.69
CA GLY A 169 -1.50 12.12 -13.23
C GLY A 169 -0.84 12.97 -14.33
N GLY A 170 0.21 12.44 -14.97
CA GLY A 170 1.01 13.17 -15.95
C GLY A 170 0.23 13.56 -17.21
N PHE A 171 -0.69 12.72 -17.68
CA PHE A 171 -1.54 13.03 -18.84
C PHE A 171 -2.69 13.97 -18.46
N ILE A 172 -3.26 13.85 -17.24
CA ILE A 172 -4.25 14.82 -16.76
C ILE A 172 -3.66 16.23 -16.72
N ALA A 173 -2.45 16.37 -16.17
CA ALA A 173 -1.74 17.64 -16.07
C ALA A 173 -1.35 18.22 -17.44
N ALA A 174 -0.87 17.39 -18.38
CA ALA A 174 -0.57 17.84 -19.73
C ALA A 174 -1.82 18.33 -20.46
N LEU A 175 -2.95 17.65 -20.32
CA LEU A 175 -4.21 18.06 -20.92
C LEU A 175 -4.78 19.32 -20.24
N ASN A 176 -4.70 19.45 -18.90
CA ASN A 176 -5.10 20.66 -18.20
C ASN A 176 -4.30 21.87 -18.70
N HIS A 177 -2.97 21.73 -18.72
CA HIS A 177 -2.07 22.78 -19.18
C HIS A 177 -2.32 23.15 -20.65
N HIS A 178 -2.50 22.18 -21.55
CA HIS A 178 -2.81 22.42 -22.96
C HIS A 178 -4.16 23.14 -23.17
N VAL A 179 -5.19 22.80 -22.38
CA VAL A 179 -6.49 23.49 -22.41
C VAL A 179 -6.36 24.92 -21.88
N LYS A 180 -5.71 25.10 -20.72
CA LYS A 180 -5.51 26.40 -20.06
C LYS A 180 -4.60 27.35 -20.82
N HIS A 181 -3.61 26.82 -21.56
CA HIS A 181 -2.74 27.57 -22.44
C HIS A 181 -3.50 28.11 -23.67
N LYS A 182 -4.40 27.30 -24.27
CA LYS A 182 -5.25 27.77 -25.39
C LYS A 182 -6.29 28.81 -24.95
N ASN A 183 -6.87 28.66 -23.74
CA ASN A 183 -7.74 29.66 -23.12
C ASN A 183 -7.86 29.39 -21.61
N SER A 184 -7.46 30.35 -20.77
CA SER A 184 -7.46 30.21 -19.30
C SER A 184 -8.86 30.10 -18.69
N LEU A 185 -9.90 30.59 -19.39
CA LEU A 185 -11.30 30.48 -18.97
C LEU A 185 -11.91 29.09 -19.22
N CYS A 186 -11.25 28.23 -19.98
CA CYS A 186 -11.72 26.87 -20.24
C CYS A 186 -11.57 25.96 -19.00
N GLU A 187 -12.48 25.00 -18.86
CA GLU A 187 -12.45 24.01 -17.79
C GLU A 187 -12.08 22.63 -18.34
N LEU A 188 -11.22 21.90 -17.62
CA LEU A 188 -11.03 20.47 -17.83
C LEU A 188 -11.88 19.69 -16.79
N SER A 189 -13.06 19.23 -17.20
CA SER A 189 -13.91 18.35 -16.41
C SER A 189 -13.41 16.91 -16.54
N TRP A 190 -12.49 16.50 -15.67
CA TRP A 190 -11.84 15.18 -15.74
C TRP A 190 -12.26 14.19 -14.65
N MET A 191 -12.16 12.91 -14.98
CA MET A 191 -12.18 11.77 -14.04
C MET A 191 -11.08 10.79 -14.43
N ALA A 192 -10.65 9.95 -13.49
CA ALA A 192 -9.61 8.97 -13.75
C ALA A 192 -9.82 7.64 -13.02
N THR A 193 -9.12 6.60 -13.44
CA THR A 193 -8.94 5.35 -12.70
C THR A 193 -7.48 4.90 -12.80
N SER A 194 -6.99 4.25 -11.74
CA SER A 194 -5.65 3.68 -11.64
C SER A 194 -5.62 2.75 -10.43
N LEU A 195 -4.63 1.86 -10.33
CA LEU A 195 -4.39 1.11 -9.10
C LEU A 195 -4.23 2.08 -7.92
N ASN A 196 -5.06 1.89 -6.90
CA ASN A 196 -5.08 2.72 -5.71
C ASN A 196 -3.81 2.47 -4.86
N PRO A 197 -2.96 3.47 -4.61
CA PRO A 197 -1.71 3.31 -3.85
C PRO A 197 -1.94 3.07 -2.34
N TYR A 198 -3.19 3.14 -1.85
CA TYR A 198 -3.59 2.86 -0.48
C TYR A 198 -4.50 1.61 -0.33
N HIS A 199 -4.59 0.75 -1.36
CA HIS A 199 -5.32 -0.52 -1.30
C HIS A 199 -4.33 -1.70 -1.18
N GLU A 200 -4.39 -2.41 -0.07
CA GLU A 200 -3.36 -3.37 0.37
C GLU A 200 -3.27 -4.63 -0.49
N GLY A 201 -4.33 -4.94 -1.25
CA GLY A 201 -4.37 -6.06 -2.19
C GLY A 201 -3.73 -5.80 -3.56
N ASN A 202 -3.18 -4.60 -3.80
CA ASN A 202 -2.48 -4.27 -5.04
C ASN A 202 -0.98 -4.63 -4.95
N GLY A 203 -0.34 -5.02 -6.06
CA GLY A 203 1.09 -5.34 -6.07
C GLY A 203 1.98 -4.10 -5.91
N HIS A 204 3.06 -4.24 -5.12
CA HIS A 204 4.06 -3.18 -4.91
C HIS A 204 4.90 -2.89 -6.16
N ASN A 205 4.98 -3.84 -7.09
CA ASN A 205 5.59 -3.69 -8.43
C ASN A 205 4.58 -3.26 -9.52
N GLU A 206 3.31 -3.07 -9.13
CA GLU A 206 2.20 -2.70 -10.02
C GLU A 206 1.75 -1.24 -9.75
N CYS A 207 1.77 -0.81 -8.48
CA CYS A 207 1.49 0.58 -8.10
C CYS A 207 2.72 1.48 -8.27
N LEU A 208 2.52 2.72 -8.73
CA LEU A 208 3.53 3.76 -8.63
C LEU A 208 3.53 4.42 -7.25
N SER A 209 4.68 4.92 -6.82
CA SER A 209 4.88 5.54 -5.50
C SER A 209 4.29 6.95 -5.41
N GLU A 210 4.30 7.67 -6.52
CA GLU A 210 3.92 9.07 -6.65
C GLU A 210 2.38 9.24 -6.61
N ASP A 211 1.89 9.80 -5.50
CA ASP A 211 0.47 9.79 -5.11
C ASP A 211 -0.19 11.18 -5.11
N ILE A 212 0.57 12.27 -5.30
CA ILE A 212 0.08 13.64 -5.04
C ILE A 212 -1.25 13.96 -5.74
N LEU A 213 -1.41 13.74 -7.05
CA LEU A 213 -2.67 14.08 -7.72
C LEU A 213 -3.82 13.17 -7.23
N PHE A 214 -3.54 11.89 -6.99
CA PHE A 214 -4.51 10.94 -6.44
C PHE A 214 -5.01 11.36 -5.04
N ARG A 215 -4.10 11.88 -4.19
CA ARG A 215 -4.40 12.39 -2.85
C ARG A 215 -5.18 13.70 -2.89
N GLU A 216 -4.61 14.73 -3.50
CA GLU A 216 -5.13 16.11 -3.48
C GLU A 216 -6.44 16.27 -4.27
N THR A 217 -6.77 15.32 -5.16
CA THR A 217 -7.98 15.36 -5.99
C THR A 217 -8.82 14.08 -5.94
N TYR A 218 -8.75 13.32 -4.83
CA TYR A 218 -9.36 11.98 -4.67
C TYR A 218 -10.82 11.86 -5.15
N SER A 219 -11.63 12.92 -5.06
CA SER A 219 -13.01 12.97 -5.59
C SER A 219 -13.15 12.64 -7.08
N ASN A 220 -12.08 12.80 -7.86
CA ASN A 220 -12.08 12.61 -9.31
C ASN A 220 -11.63 11.19 -9.71
N TRP A 221 -11.24 10.35 -8.75
CA TRP A 221 -10.69 9.02 -8.97
C TRP A 221 -11.73 7.93 -8.67
N ILE A 222 -12.08 7.14 -9.68
CA ILE A 222 -13.06 6.06 -9.57
C ILE A 222 -12.31 4.74 -9.33
N THR A 223 -12.23 4.34 -8.06
CA THR A 223 -11.47 3.16 -7.58
C THR A 223 -12.22 1.82 -7.68
N GLY A 224 -13.40 1.78 -8.31
CA GLY A 224 -14.15 0.56 -8.57
C GLY A 224 -15.03 0.06 -7.40
N THR A 225 -15.49 -1.18 -7.48
CA THR A 225 -16.38 -1.83 -6.49
C THR A 225 -15.70 -2.26 -5.19
N ASP A 226 -14.36 -2.29 -5.21
CA ASP A 226 -13.50 -2.88 -4.17
C ASP A 226 -12.40 -1.91 -3.69
N ASP A 227 -12.43 -0.65 -4.14
CA ASP A 227 -11.41 0.40 -3.93
C ASP A 227 -10.00 0.06 -4.47
N SER A 228 -9.82 -1.06 -5.17
CA SER A 228 -8.51 -1.45 -5.72
C SER A 228 -8.08 -0.58 -6.90
N GLY A 229 -9.04 -0.02 -7.64
CA GLY A 229 -8.82 0.64 -8.93
C GLY A 229 -8.39 -0.31 -10.05
N ASN A 230 -8.40 -1.63 -9.80
CA ASN A 230 -7.93 -2.62 -10.77
C ASN A 230 -8.98 -2.87 -11.86
N ILE A 231 -8.72 -2.34 -13.06
CA ILE A 231 -9.58 -2.49 -14.23
C ILE A 231 -9.54 -3.87 -14.89
N THR A 232 -8.59 -4.76 -14.55
CA THR A 232 -8.63 -6.15 -15.06
C THR A 232 -9.73 -6.99 -14.38
N ARG A 233 -10.45 -6.40 -13.42
CA ARG A 233 -11.71 -6.88 -12.86
C ARG A 233 -12.87 -6.19 -13.59
N SER A 234 -13.65 -6.93 -14.37
CA SER A 234 -14.75 -6.35 -15.17
C SER A 234 -15.82 -5.64 -14.32
N ALA A 235 -16.02 -6.06 -13.06
CA ALA A 235 -16.90 -5.39 -12.11
C ALA A 235 -16.48 -3.92 -11.86
N ASN A 236 -15.18 -3.62 -11.89
CA ASN A 236 -14.66 -2.27 -11.72
C ASN A 236 -14.83 -1.43 -12.99
N ILE A 237 -14.71 -2.04 -14.17
CA ILE A 237 -15.10 -1.41 -15.45
C ILE A 237 -16.60 -1.07 -15.46
N GLU A 238 -17.47 -2.01 -15.07
CA GLU A 238 -18.91 -1.76 -15.01
C GLU A 238 -19.28 -0.68 -13.98
N TYR A 239 -18.59 -0.62 -12.84
CA TYR A 239 -18.73 0.45 -11.85
C TYR A 239 -18.37 1.83 -12.42
N ILE A 240 -17.25 1.92 -13.16
CA ILE A 240 -16.84 3.16 -13.84
C ILE A 240 -17.89 3.61 -14.85
N TRP A 241 -18.43 2.70 -15.67
CA TRP A 241 -19.52 3.01 -16.59
C TRP A 241 -20.81 3.42 -15.88
N ASP A 242 -21.17 2.76 -14.78
CA ASP A 242 -22.35 3.11 -13.96
C ASP A 242 -22.21 4.49 -13.29
N HIS A 243 -21.00 5.01 -13.07
CA HIS A 243 -20.81 6.39 -12.62
C HIS A 243 -20.90 7.40 -13.76
N VAL A 244 -20.26 7.11 -14.90
CA VAL A 244 -20.01 8.11 -15.97
C VAL A 244 -21.05 8.05 -17.11
N SER A 245 -21.30 6.87 -17.68
CA SER A 245 -21.91 6.71 -19.01
C SER A 245 -23.26 5.97 -19.03
N ARG A 246 -23.60 5.21 -17.99
CA ARG A 246 -24.86 4.45 -17.87
C ARG A 246 -25.78 5.06 -16.80
N PRO A 247 -27.09 5.20 -17.05
CA PRO A 247 -28.04 5.61 -16.01
C PRO A 247 -28.07 4.60 -14.85
N SER A 248 -27.73 5.05 -13.65
CA SER A 248 -27.59 4.22 -12.45
C SER A 248 -28.09 4.94 -11.18
N ARG A 249 -27.79 4.38 -10.00
CA ARG A 249 -28.01 5.09 -8.72
C ARG A 249 -27.05 6.27 -8.50
N TYR A 250 -25.86 6.23 -9.10
CA TYR A 250 -24.76 7.16 -8.85
C TYR A 250 -24.89 8.46 -9.65
N ASN A 251 -25.49 8.39 -10.85
CA ASN A 251 -25.81 9.53 -11.70
C ASN A 251 -27.33 9.71 -11.87
N LYS A 252 -28.13 9.27 -10.89
CA LYS A 252 -29.59 9.37 -10.90
C LYS A 252 -30.03 10.81 -11.16
N ASN A 253 -30.92 11.00 -12.14
CA ASN A 253 -31.40 12.29 -12.65
C ASN A 253 -30.34 13.21 -13.30
N LYS A 254 -29.12 12.73 -13.55
CA LYS A 254 -28.10 13.41 -14.37
C LYS A 254 -28.06 12.78 -15.78
N ALA A 255 -27.73 13.58 -16.79
CA ALA A 255 -27.42 13.04 -18.12
C ALA A 255 -26.04 12.35 -18.10
N PRO A 256 -25.82 11.27 -18.88
CA PRO A 256 -24.51 10.65 -19.02
C PRO A 256 -23.43 11.64 -19.49
N ILE A 257 -22.31 11.71 -18.77
CA ILE A 257 -21.22 12.65 -19.03
C ILE A 257 -20.13 11.92 -19.82
N LEU A 258 -20.40 11.69 -21.11
CA LEU A 258 -19.47 11.01 -22.01
C LEU A 258 -18.23 11.89 -22.29
N ALA A 259 -17.06 11.27 -22.39
CA ALA A 259 -15.78 11.96 -22.57
C ALA A 259 -15.52 12.38 -24.03
N ASP A 260 -14.92 13.56 -24.21
CA ASP A 260 -14.38 14.08 -25.47
C ASP A 260 -13.03 13.41 -25.81
N ILE A 261 -12.21 13.19 -24.78
CA ILE A 261 -10.89 12.51 -24.85
C ILE A 261 -10.88 11.35 -23.84
N VAL A 262 -10.37 10.19 -24.25
CA VAL A 262 -9.96 9.13 -23.31
C VAL A 262 -8.49 8.82 -23.49
N THR A 263 -7.78 8.53 -22.41
CA THR A 263 -6.36 8.14 -22.41
C THR A 263 -6.14 6.83 -21.67
N ALA A 264 -5.04 6.14 -21.99
CA ALA A 264 -4.58 4.96 -21.25
C ALA A 264 -3.05 4.77 -21.35
N ASP A 265 -2.29 5.00 -20.26
CA ASP A 265 -0.81 4.86 -20.24
C ASP A 265 -0.29 3.60 -19.50
N GLY A 266 -1.19 2.71 -19.07
CA GLY A 266 -0.88 1.70 -18.07
C GLY A 266 0.23 0.72 -18.40
N SER A 267 1.02 0.40 -17.37
CA SER A 267 2.06 -0.62 -17.37
C SER A 267 2.35 -1.06 -15.94
N PHE A 268 3.03 -2.18 -15.77
CA PHE A 268 3.60 -2.67 -14.51
C PHE A 268 5.00 -3.21 -14.80
N ASP A 269 5.80 -3.49 -13.77
CA ASP A 269 7.17 -3.92 -14.01
C ASP A 269 7.26 -5.27 -14.74
N CYS A 270 8.03 -5.29 -15.82
CA CYS A 270 8.31 -6.46 -16.65
C CYS A 270 9.82 -6.78 -16.71
N GLN A 271 10.65 -6.20 -15.84
CA GLN A 271 12.11 -6.34 -15.87
C GLN A 271 12.65 -7.77 -15.67
N SER A 272 11.84 -8.71 -15.19
CA SER A 272 12.21 -10.13 -15.11
C SER A 272 12.01 -10.90 -16.44
N ASP A 273 11.24 -10.32 -17.36
CA ASP A 273 10.96 -10.87 -18.70
C ASP A 273 10.67 -9.73 -19.72
N PRO A 274 11.70 -8.97 -20.12
CA PRO A 274 11.56 -7.82 -21.02
C PRO A 274 11.25 -8.18 -22.49
N ASN A 275 11.30 -9.47 -22.82
CA ASN A 275 10.96 -9.98 -24.15
C ASN A 275 9.45 -10.21 -24.27
N ASN A 276 8.77 -10.69 -23.22
CA ASN A 276 7.34 -10.97 -23.24
C ASN A 276 6.43 -9.85 -22.74
N GLN A 277 6.93 -8.61 -22.58
CA GLN A 277 6.18 -7.43 -22.09
C GLN A 277 4.79 -7.25 -22.74
N GLU A 278 4.67 -7.45 -24.06
CA GLU A 278 3.40 -7.40 -24.79
C GLU A 278 2.41 -8.47 -24.32
N SER A 279 2.85 -9.73 -24.22
CA SER A 279 2.01 -10.83 -23.71
C SER A 279 1.68 -10.68 -22.22
N MET A 280 2.61 -10.17 -21.41
CA MET A 280 2.36 -9.88 -19.99
C MET A 280 1.27 -8.81 -19.84
N THR A 281 1.40 -7.69 -20.54
CA THR A 281 0.48 -6.54 -20.42
C THR A 281 -0.83 -6.68 -21.21
N ALA A 282 -0.95 -7.66 -22.12
CA ALA A 282 -2.13 -7.86 -22.98
C ALA A 282 -3.49 -7.82 -22.25
N ALA A 283 -3.59 -8.41 -21.04
CA ALA A 283 -4.81 -8.38 -20.24
C ALA A 283 -5.17 -6.97 -19.75
N LEU A 284 -4.17 -6.16 -19.39
CA LEU A 284 -4.35 -4.74 -19.04
C LEU A 284 -4.76 -3.93 -20.27
N LYS A 285 -4.06 -4.10 -21.40
CA LYS A 285 -4.38 -3.38 -22.67
C LYS A 285 -5.81 -3.66 -23.15
N LEU A 286 -6.26 -4.92 -23.11
CA LEU A 286 -7.66 -5.29 -23.40
C LEU A 286 -8.62 -4.59 -22.42
N SER A 287 -8.32 -4.58 -21.13
CA SER A 287 -9.17 -3.98 -20.10
C SER A 287 -9.32 -2.46 -20.26
N GLU A 288 -8.23 -1.76 -20.60
CA GLU A 288 -8.23 -0.33 -20.90
C GLU A 288 -9.08 0.00 -22.13
N VAL A 289 -8.85 -0.72 -23.23
CA VAL A 289 -9.60 -0.58 -24.49
C VAL A 289 -11.09 -0.82 -24.26
N VAL A 290 -11.45 -1.89 -23.54
CA VAL A 290 -12.85 -2.17 -23.18
C VAL A 290 -13.44 -1.03 -22.36
N CYS A 291 -12.77 -0.60 -21.28
CA CYS A 291 -13.23 0.47 -20.42
C CYS A 291 -13.48 1.77 -21.22
N ALA A 292 -12.52 2.20 -22.03
CA ALA A 292 -12.62 3.38 -22.88
C ALA A 292 -13.81 3.34 -23.84
N LEU A 293 -14.03 2.20 -24.50
CA LEU A 293 -15.12 2.00 -25.48
C LEU A 293 -16.53 2.16 -24.88
N GLY A 294 -16.68 2.12 -23.55
CA GLY A 294 -17.93 2.42 -22.85
C GLY A 294 -18.04 3.84 -22.26
N LEU A 295 -17.06 4.72 -22.48
CA LEU A 295 -16.98 6.06 -21.87
C LEU A 295 -17.05 7.24 -22.86
N MET A 296 -16.66 7.01 -24.12
CA MET A 296 -16.55 8.05 -25.15
C MET A 296 -17.89 8.50 -25.74
N ARG A 297 -17.97 9.79 -26.13
CA ARG A 297 -19.01 10.26 -27.06
C ARG A 297 -18.65 9.96 -28.51
N VAL A 298 -19.65 9.98 -29.40
CA VAL A 298 -19.39 9.98 -30.85
C VAL A 298 -18.51 11.18 -31.22
N GLY A 299 -17.52 10.94 -32.08
CA GLY A 299 -16.51 11.91 -32.46
C GLY A 299 -15.35 12.10 -31.48
N ALA A 300 -15.30 11.39 -30.35
CA ALA A 300 -14.20 11.45 -29.39
C ALA A 300 -12.86 10.93 -29.96
N VAL A 301 -11.77 11.22 -29.24
CA VAL A 301 -10.41 10.68 -29.48
C VAL A 301 -10.01 9.74 -28.33
N PHE A 302 -9.31 8.66 -28.66
CA PHE A 302 -8.69 7.75 -27.69
C PHE A 302 -7.19 7.61 -27.96
N ILE A 303 -6.37 7.72 -26.91
CA ILE A 303 -4.91 7.59 -26.97
C ILE A 303 -4.50 6.47 -26.01
N VAL A 304 -3.98 5.35 -26.54
CA VAL A 304 -3.60 4.18 -25.74
C VAL A 304 -2.15 3.75 -25.99
N LYS A 305 -1.44 3.51 -24.90
CA LYS A 305 -0.08 2.96 -24.90
C LYS A 305 -0.07 1.46 -25.15
N MET A 306 0.71 1.06 -26.15
CA MET A 306 1.05 -0.31 -26.51
C MET A 306 2.57 -0.51 -26.44
N PHE A 307 3.03 -1.75 -26.65
CA PHE A 307 4.45 -2.11 -26.66
C PHE A 307 4.87 -2.61 -28.05
N THR A 308 5.59 -3.73 -28.14
CA THR A 308 5.68 -4.46 -29.40
C THR A 308 4.27 -4.82 -29.89
N LEU A 309 4.17 -5.12 -31.18
CA LEU A 309 2.93 -5.45 -31.88
C LEU A 309 3.12 -6.76 -32.65
N PHE A 310 3.55 -7.82 -31.96
CA PHE A 310 3.84 -9.13 -32.56
C PHE A 310 2.76 -10.18 -32.26
N GLU A 311 1.94 -9.98 -31.23
CA GLU A 311 0.97 -10.96 -30.74
C GLU A 311 -0.43 -10.79 -31.34
N GLU A 312 -1.22 -11.87 -31.32
CA GLU A 312 -2.65 -11.85 -31.67
C GLU A 312 -3.42 -10.77 -30.90
N SER A 313 -3.08 -10.59 -29.62
CA SER A 313 -3.76 -9.63 -28.73
C SER A 313 -3.67 -8.20 -29.26
N SER A 314 -2.49 -7.79 -29.73
CA SER A 314 -2.23 -6.49 -30.34
C SER A 314 -2.96 -6.34 -31.67
N LEU A 315 -2.93 -7.37 -32.53
CA LEU A 315 -3.66 -7.37 -33.81
C LEU A 315 -5.18 -7.23 -33.59
N SER A 316 -5.73 -7.97 -32.63
CA SER A 316 -7.15 -7.92 -32.29
C SER A 316 -7.55 -6.62 -31.59
N ILE A 317 -6.69 -6.02 -30.76
CA ILE A 317 -6.91 -4.70 -30.18
C ILE A 317 -6.96 -3.62 -31.28
N ILE A 318 -5.97 -3.58 -32.18
CA ILE A 318 -5.95 -2.62 -33.29
C ILE A 318 -7.13 -2.87 -34.26
N SER A 319 -7.53 -4.12 -34.47
CA SER A 319 -8.74 -4.48 -35.24
C SER A 319 -10.03 -3.98 -34.57
N LEU A 320 -10.20 -4.20 -33.26
CA LEU A 320 -11.34 -3.70 -32.48
C LEU A 320 -11.44 -2.17 -32.54
N LEU A 321 -10.31 -1.47 -32.47
CA LEU A 321 -10.25 -0.03 -32.62
C LEU A 321 -10.66 0.38 -34.06
N SER A 322 -10.17 -0.29 -35.11
CA SER A 322 -10.52 0.02 -36.50
C SER A 322 -12.00 -0.25 -36.82
N MET A 323 -12.66 -1.11 -36.04
CA MET A 323 -14.12 -1.31 -36.07
C MET A 323 -14.92 -0.17 -35.40
N CYS A 324 -14.25 0.72 -34.64
CA CYS A 324 -14.89 1.71 -33.76
C CYS A 324 -14.49 3.16 -34.03
N PHE A 325 -13.44 3.44 -34.82
CA PHE A 325 -12.91 4.78 -35.09
C PHE A 325 -12.75 5.05 -36.58
N LYS A 326 -12.71 6.33 -36.99
CA LYS A 326 -12.51 6.71 -38.40
C LYS A 326 -11.07 6.49 -38.85
N ASN A 327 -10.11 7.02 -38.09
CA ASN A 327 -8.69 6.95 -38.40
C ASN A 327 -7.93 6.32 -37.22
N ILE A 328 -6.87 5.56 -37.54
CA ILE A 328 -5.94 5.01 -36.55
C ILE A 328 -4.51 5.23 -37.02
N GLU A 329 -3.72 5.82 -36.13
CA GLU A 329 -2.29 6.02 -36.31
C GLU A 329 -1.54 5.42 -35.12
N VAL A 330 -0.40 4.79 -35.38
CA VAL A 330 0.53 4.33 -34.34
C VAL A 330 1.75 5.23 -34.40
N CYS A 331 2.18 5.77 -33.27
CA CYS A 331 3.29 6.71 -33.19
C CYS A 331 4.23 6.43 -32.02
N LYS A 332 5.50 6.82 -32.17
CA LYS A 332 6.45 6.87 -31.05
C LYS A 332 6.86 8.33 -30.80
N PRO A 333 6.29 9.00 -29.79
CA PRO A 333 6.72 10.35 -29.38
C PRO A 333 8.23 10.42 -29.17
N HIS A 334 8.84 11.58 -29.38
CA HIS A 334 10.27 11.78 -29.15
C HIS A 334 10.66 11.48 -27.70
N LEU A 335 9.76 11.79 -26.76
CA LEU A 335 9.94 11.55 -25.32
C LEU A 335 9.63 10.09 -24.90
N SER A 336 9.35 9.21 -25.86
CA SER A 336 9.41 7.76 -25.67
C SER A 336 10.80 7.25 -26.07
N LYS A 337 11.58 6.76 -25.09
CA LYS A 337 12.97 6.31 -25.29
C LYS A 337 13.10 5.39 -26.51
N ALA A 338 13.99 5.74 -27.44
CA ALA A 338 14.15 5.03 -28.71
C ALA A 338 14.55 3.54 -28.56
N SER A 339 15.15 3.16 -27.43
CA SER A 339 15.56 1.80 -27.10
C SER A 339 14.44 0.93 -26.49
N ASN A 340 13.32 1.53 -26.06
CA ASN A 340 12.20 0.80 -25.49
C ASN A 340 11.12 0.49 -26.54
N SER A 341 10.29 -0.51 -26.27
CA SER A 341 9.25 -0.96 -27.21
C SER A 341 7.95 -0.16 -27.12
N GLU A 342 7.88 0.94 -26.35
CA GLU A 342 6.66 1.72 -26.11
C GLU A 342 6.23 2.51 -27.36
N VAL A 343 4.94 2.41 -27.73
CA VAL A 343 4.29 3.19 -28.79
C VAL A 343 2.87 3.61 -28.35
N TYR A 344 2.28 4.57 -29.04
CA TYR A 344 0.93 5.09 -28.77
C TYR A 344 0.04 4.95 -29.99
N VAL A 345 -1.11 4.32 -29.81
CA VAL A 345 -2.18 4.25 -30.81
C VAL A 345 -3.11 5.43 -30.60
N VAL A 346 -3.22 6.30 -31.60
CA VAL A 346 -4.07 7.49 -31.62
C VAL A 346 -5.27 7.20 -32.52
N CYS A 347 -6.45 7.10 -31.90
CA CYS A 347 -7.69 6.71 -32.54
C CYS A 347 -8.62 7.92 -32.63
N ILE A 348 -8.93 8.38 -33.84
CA ILE A 348 -9.61 9.66 -34.06
C ILE A 348 -11.04 9.43 -34.60
N GLY A 349 -12.01 10.10 -33.96
CA GLY A 349 -13.40 10.11 -34.37
C GLY A 349 -14.13 8.80 -34.07
N PHE A 350 -14.40 8.55 -32.80
CA PHE A 350 -15.18 7.39 -32.35
C PHE A 350 -16.57 7.32 -33.01
N ASN A 351 -16.90 6.20 -33.64
CA ASN A 351 -18.19 5.95 -34.29
C ASN A 351 -19.19 5.19 -33.39
N GLY A 352 -18.74 4.74 -32.21
CA GLY A 352 -19.54 3.93 -31.28
C GLY A 352 -19.28 2.42 -31.41
N ILE A 353 -19.58 1.67 -30.35
CA ILE A 353 -19.50 0.20 -30.31
C ILE A 353 -20.88 -0.44 -30.15
N THR A 354 -21.08 -1.63 -30.72
CA THR A 354 -22.34 -2.38 -30.50
C THR A 354 -22.41 -2.92 -29.08
N SER A 355 -23.57 -2.76 -28.42
CA SER A 355 -23.77 -3.17 -27.02
C SER A 355 -23.57 -4.67 -26.77
N VAL A 356 -23.59 -5.51 -27.80
CA VAL A 356 -23.30 -6.95 -27.68
C VAL A 356 -21.81 -7.24 -27.76
N LEU A 357 -21.05 -6.54 -28.61
CA LEU A 357 -19.59 -6.67 -28.66
C LEU A 357 -18.96 -6.16 -27.35
N LEU A 358 -19.39 -4.98 -26.87
CA LEU A 358 -18.90 -4.44 -25.59
C LEU A 358 -19.22 -5.37 -24.41
N CYS A 359 -20.41 -5.98 -24.39
CA CYS A 359 -20.81 -6.97 -23.36
C CYS A 359 -19.99 -8.26 -23.43
N ALA A 360 -19.67 -8.76 -24.64
CA ALA A 360 -18.82 -9.94 -24.82
C ALA A 360 -17.37 -9.68 -24.37
N LEU A 361 -16.80 -8.55 -24.78
CA LEU A 361 -15.44 -8.15 -24.39
C LEU A 361 -15.34 -7.89 -22.87
N CYS A 362 -16.35 -7.26 -22.26
CA CYS A 362 -16.40 -7.04 -20.81
C CYS A 362 -16.47 -8.35 -19.99
N LYS A 363 -17.04 -9.42 -20.54
CA LYS A 363 -16.97 -10.76 -19.93
C LYS A 363 -15.58 -11.37 -20.10
N LEU A 364 -15.01 -11.24 -21.30
CA LEU A 364 -13.68 -11.74 -21.62
C LEU A 364 -12.59 -11.18 -20.70
N VAL A 365 -12.68 -9.93 -20.23
CA VAL A 365 -11.70 -9.31 -19.29
C VAL A 365 -11.35 -10.24 -18.12
N ASN A 366 -12.34 -10.82 -17.43
CA ASN A 366 -12.10 -11.73 -16.29
C ASN A 366 -11.47 -13.07 -16.73
N GLU A 367 -11.93 -13.63 -17.84
CA GLU A 367 -11.46 -14.92 -18.36
C GLU A 367 -10.02 -14.82 -18.90
N TYR A 368 -9.69 -13.72 -19.56
CA TYR A 368 -8.40 -13.46 -20.20
C TYR A 368 -7.25 -13.24 -19.20
N MET A 369 -7.58 -12.78 -17.99
CA MET A 369 -6.63 -12.64 -16.87
C MET A 369 -6.40 -13.95 -16.11
N THR A 370 -7.36 -14.87 -16.13
CA THR A 370 -7.37 -16.07 -15.25
C THR A 370 -7.03 -17.39 -15.97
N THR A 371 -7.26 -17.50 -17.27
CA THR A 371 -6.96 -18.72 -18.03
C THR A 371 -5.48 -18.82 -18.40
N LYS A 372 -4.83 -19.94 -18.06
CA LYS A 372 -3.51 -20.29 -18.62
C LYS A 372 -3.61 -20.50 -20.14
N ASP A 373 -4.66 -21.19 -20.59
CA ASP A 373 -4.96 -21.48 -21.99
C ASP A 373 -5.66 -20.30 -22.70
N ARG A 374 -4.98 -19.15 -22.76
CA ARG A 374 -5.50 -17.94 -23.41
C ARG A 374 -6.06 -18.24 -24.81
N LYS A 375 -7.20 -17.62 -25.12
CA LYS A 375 -7.88 -17.70 -26.41
C LYS A 375 -7.70 -16.41 -27.18
N ALA A 376 -7.79 -16.48 -28.52
CA ALA A 376 -7.73 -15.29 -29.35
C ALA A 376 -8.89 -14.35 -29.02
N ILE A 377 -8.63 -13.04 -28.96
CA ILE A 377 -9.63 -12.01 -28.66
C ILE A 377 -10.65 -11.96 -29.81
N LEU A 378 -10.18 -11.99 -31.07
CA LEU A 378 -11.00 -12.14 -32.27
C LEU A 378 -10.54 -13.35 -33.11
N PRO A 379 -11.46 -14.03 -33.83
CA PRO A 379 -11.07 -15.08 -34.80
C PRO A 379 -10.18 -14.54 -35.93
N ARG A 380 -9.22 -15.35 -36.38
CA ARG A 380 -8.26 -15.03 -37.47
C ARG A 380 -8.97 -14.70 -38.79
N GLU A 381 -10.17 -15.23 -38.97
CA GLU A 381 -11.05 -15.12 -40.13
C GLU A 381 -11.76 -13.76 -40.19
N TRP A 382 -11.97 -13.12 -39.03
CA TRP A 382 -12.59 -11.79 -38.97
C TRP A 382 -11.63 -10.72 -39.49
N VAL A 383 -10.33 -10.83 -39.22
CA VAL A 383 -9.36 -9.83 -39.65
C VAL A 383 -9.02 -9.99 -41.15
N PRO A 384 -9.23 -8.97 -42.01
CA PRO A 384 -8.88 -9.04 -43.42
C PRO A 384 -7.37 -9.20 -43.66
N SER A 385 -6.99 -9.93 -44.71
CA SER A 385 -5.58 -10.16 -45.05
C SER A 385 -4.80 -8.87 -45.33
N SER A 386 -5.43 -7.87 -45.96
CA SER A 386 -4.83 -6.54 -46.16
C SER A 386 -4.53 -5.84 -44.82
N PHE A 387 -5.49 -5.82 -43.90
CA PHE A 387 -5.31 -5.17 -42.59
C PHE A 387 -4.26 -5.89 -41.73
N ARG A 388 -4.11 -7.21 -41.88
CA ARG A 388 -2.99 -7.95 -41.27
C ARG A 388 -1.64 -7.58 -41.89
N ALA A 389 -1.57 -7.33 -43.20
CA ALA A 389 -0.35 -6.85 -43.84
C ALA A 389 0.04 -5.45 -43.35
N GLU A 390 -0.92 -4.51 -43.28
CA GLU A 390 -0.71 -3.17 -42.69
C GLU A 390 -0.21 -3.26 -41.23
N PHE A 391 -0.76 -4.18 -40.44
CA PHE A 391 -0.29 -4.44 -39.08
C PHE A 391 1.16 -4.97 -39.07
N VAL A 392 1.49 -5.95 -39.92
CA VAL A 392 2.85 -6.51 -40.03
C VAL A 392 3.87 -5.43 -40.46
N GLU A 393 3.51 -4.55 -41.39
CA GLU A 393 4.34 -3.42 -41.83
C GLU A 393 4.58 -2.43 -40.69
N CYS A 394 3.52 -2.03 -39.97
CA CYS A 394 3.60 -1.19 -38.77
C CYS A 394 4.55 -1.78 -37.72
N SER A 395 4.38 -3.07 -37.40
CA SER A 395 5.17 -3.77 -36.39
C SER A 395 6.64 -3.91 -36.78
N LYS A 396 6.95 -4.16 -38.07
CA LYS A 396 8.33 -4.19 -38.58
C LYS A 396 8.99 -2.82 -38.51
N MET A 397 8.30 -1.77 -38.94
CA MET A 397 8.83 -0.40 -38.90
C MET A 397 9.27 0.01 -37.48
N PHE A 398 8.45 -0.21 -36.46
CA PHE A 398 8.82 0.13 -35.08
C PHE A 398 9.91 -0.79 -34.50
N ALA A 399 9.90 -2.09 -34.84
CA ALA A 399 10.96 -3.02 -34.43
C ALA A 399 12.32 -2.66 -35.06
N GLU A 400 12.37 -2.30 -36.34
CA GLU A 400 13.60 -1.87 -37.02
C GLU A 400 14.17 -0.58 -36.42
N LEU A 401 13.31 0.39 -36.08
CA LEU A 401 13.72 1.61 -35.39
C LEU A 401 14.33 1.31 -34.02
N GLN A 402 13.73 0.40 -33.25
CA GLN A 402 14.27 -0.04 -31.95
C GLN A 402 15.59 -0.79 -32.11
N CYS A 403 15.69 -1.75 -33.05
CA CYS A 403 16.91 -2.51 -33.32
C CYS A 403 18.07 -1.61 -33.77
N ARG A 404 17.79 -0.62 -34.63
CA ARG A 404 18.78 0.38 -35.07
C ARG A 404 19.28 1.23 -33.91
N ASN A 405 18.39 1.67 -33.02
CA ASN A 405 18.79 2.43 -31.83
C ASN A 405 19.57 1.57 -30.83
N LEU A 406 19.13 0.33 -30.54
CA LEU A 406 19.82 -0.58 -29.62
C LEU A 406 21.24 -0.89 -30.10
N ARG A 407 21.44 -1.28 -31.36
CA ARG A 407 22.77 -1.54 -31.93
C ARG A 407 23.70 -0.33 -31.81
N ASN A 408 23.22 0.86 -32.17
CA ASN A 408 24.00 2.11 -32.06
C ASN A 408 24.28 2.51 -30.60
N THR A 409 23.41 2.14 -29.65
CA THR A 409 23.58 2.41 -28.22
C THR A 409 24.62 1.47 -27.62
N MET A 410 24.53 0.18 -27.95
CA MET A 410 25.47 -0.85 -27.49
C MET A 410 26.89 -0.62 -28.02
N SER A 411 27.04 -0.24 -29.30
CA SER A 411 28.37 0.01 -29.89
C SER A 411 29.11 1.19 -29.26
N GLN A 412 28.41 2.08 -28.53
CA GLN A 412 28.99 3.19 -27.77
C GLN A 412 29.19 2.87 -26.27
N TYR A 413 28.74 1.71 -25.78
CA TYR A 413 28.85 1.36 -24.37
C TYR A 413 30.31 1.23 -23.94
N MET A 414 30.68 1.90 -22.85
CA MET A 414 32.06 2.03 -22.36
C MET A 414 33.08 2.70 -23.32
N GLN A 415 32.62 3.31 -24.42
CA GLN A 415 33.51 3.98 -25.41
C GLN A 415 33.44 5.52 -25.37
N ILE A 416 32.59 6.12 -24.54
CA ILE A 416 32.40 7.57 -24.47
C ILE A 416 33.48 8.21 -23.59
N ALA A 417 34.30 9.10 -24.16
CA ALA A 417 35.34 9.85 -23.46
C ALA A 417 34.99 11.34 -23.20
N ASP A 418 34.05 11.93 -23.95
CA ASP A 418 33.51 13.28 -23.71
C ASP A 418 31.98 13.25 -23.59
N GLU A 419 31.47 13.62 -22.41
CA GLU A 419 30.03 13.81 -22.19
C GLU A 419 29.53 15.20 -22.62
N ASN A 420 30.41 16.21 -22.74
CA ASN A 420 30.00 17.60 -22.94
C ASN A 420 29.29 17.80 -24.28
N SER A 421 29.74 17.13 -25.33
CA SER A 421 29.06 17.08 -26.63
C SER A 421 27.61 16.59 -26.53
N PHE A 422 27.33 15.60 -25.69
CA PHE A 422 25.97 15.11 -25.44
C PHE A 422 25.14 16.11 -24.65
N TYR A 423 25.67 16.70 -23.56
CA TYR A 423 24.95 17.72 -22.81
C TYR A 423 24.65 18.99 -23.62
N LYS A 424 25.53 19.36 -24.56
CA LYS A 424 25.25 20.44 -25.53
C LYS A 424 24.03 20.10 -26.40
N LYS A 425 24.06 18.95 -27.08
CA LYS A 425 22.94 18.48 -27.93
C LYS A 425 21.61 18.39 -27.17
N LYS A 426 21.64 17.91 -25.92
CA LYS A 426 20.44 17.85 -25.05
C LYS A 426 19.87 19.24 -24.75
N ARG A 427 20.71 20.24 -24.46
CA ARG A 427 20.27 21.62 -24.22
C ARG A 427 19.70 22.27 -25.50
N GLU A 428 20.26 21.93 -26.65
CA GLU A 428 19.79 22.41 -27.97
C GLU A 428 18.45 21.77 -28.34
N PHE A 429 18.33 20.44 -28.28
CA PHE A 429 17.08 19.71 -28.48
C PHE A 429 15.97 20.19 -27.53
N SER A 430 16.30 20.39 -26.25
CA SER A 430 15.31 20.79 -25.24
C SER A 430 14.72 22.18 -25.49
N ARG A 431 15.54 23.17 -25.83
CA ARG A 431 15.04 24.49 -26.25
C ARG A 431 14.20 24.41 -27.53
N PHE A 432 14.63 23.59 -28.48
CA PHE A 432 13.92 23.41 -29.74
C PHE A 432 12.54 22.75 -29.53
N PHE A 433 12.46 21.72 -28.68
CA PHE A 433 11.18 21.10 -28.30
C PHE A 433 10.23 22.09 -27.63
N ILE A 434 10.71 22.84 -26.62
CA ILE A 434 9.92 23.86 -25.90
C ILE A 434 9.37 24.92 -26.86
N SER A 435 10.21 25.42 -27.78
CA SER A 435 9.81 26.44 -28.76
C SER A 435 8.91 25.91 -29.88
N GLN A 436 9.10 24.68 -30.37
CA GLN A 436 8.22 24.11 -31.40
C GLN A 436 6.81 23.81 -30.86
N PHE A 437 6.70 23.34 -29.63
CA PHE A 437 5.42 23.00 -29.01
C PHE A 437 4.82 24.16 -28.19
N ASN A 438 5.45 25.34 -28.17
CA ASN A 438 5.01 26.55 -27.48
C ASN A 438 4.64 26.33 -26.01
N ILE A 439 5.52 25.65 -25.26
CA ILE A 439 5.31 25.38 -23.83
C ILE A 439 5.65 26.65 -23.02
N GLU A 440 4.62 27.29 -22.48
CA GLU A 440 4.71 28.53 -21.69
C GLU A 440 4.17 28.32 -20.26
N ALA A 441 4.15 29.37 -19.43
CA ALA A 441 3.61 29.29 -18.07
C ALA A 441 2.09 29.52 -18.05
N ILE A 442 1.34 28.67 -17.32
CA ILE A 442 -0.07 28.94 -17.01
C ILE A 442 -0.23 29.69 -15.66
N PRO A 443 -1.34 30.42 -15.46
CA PRO A 443 -1.68 31.01 -14.17
C PRO A 443 -1.76 29.97 -13.03
N SER A 444 -1.42 30.37 -11.80
CA SER A 444 -1.34 29.47 -10.64
C SER A 444 -2.70 28.95 -10.18
N ASP A 445 -3.76 29.73 -10.37
CA ASP A 445 -5.15 29.35 -10.11
C ASP A 445 -5.72 28.35 -11.13
N CYS A 446 -5.08 28.23 -12.29
CA CYS A 446 -5.43 27.29 -13.36
C CYS A 446 -4.81 25.89 -13.19
N ARG A 447 -3.91 25.70 -12.21
CA ARG A 447 -3.32 24.40 -11.85
C ARG A 447 -4.36 23.45 -11.23
N LEU A 448 -4.14 22.14 -11.36
CA LEU A 448 -4.93 21.09 -10.71
C LEU A 448 -4.75 21.08 -9.18
N VAL A 449 -3.52 21.31 -8.70
CA VAL A 449 -3.19 21.36 -7.26
C VAL A 449 -2.86 22.80 -6.85
N LYS A 450 -3.66 23.38 -5.96
CA LYS A 450 -3.70 24.85 -5.74
C LYS A 450 -3.01 25.37 -4.47
N TYR A 451 -2.74 24.52 -3.48
CA TYR A 451 -2.40 24.99 -2.11
C TYR A 451 -1.20 24.34 -1.41
N MET A 452 -0.48 23.41 -2.03
CA MET A 452 0.80 22.97 -1.45
C MET A 452 1.87 24.06 -1.59
N SER A 453 2.65 24.26 -0.54
CA SER A 453 3.87 25.07 -0.59
C SER A 453 4.88 24.38 -1.53
N PHE A 454 4.99 24.86 -2.76
CA PHE A 454 5.93 24.37 -3.79
C PHE A 454 7.39 24.68 -3.41
N SER A 455 7.92 23.99 -2.40
CA SER A 455 9.20 24.28 -1.76
C SER A 455 10.40 23.81 -2.60
N ASN A 456 10.76 24.60 -3.62
CA ASN A 456 12.02 24.58 -4.38
C ASN A 456 12.43 23.27 -5.08
N ALA A 457 11.65 22.20 -4.98
CA ALA A 457 11.93 20.90 -5.59
C ALA A 457 10.73 20.41 -6.41
N MET A 458 10.95 20.37 -7.73
CA MET A 458 10.12 19.81 -8.82
C MET A 458 8.82 19.09 -8.42
N ILE A 459 7.73 19.38 -9.13
CA ILE A 459 6.45 18.65 -9.06
C ILE A 459 6.55 17.30 -9.82
N THR A 460 7.70 16.61 -9.72
CA THR A 460 8.05 15.47 -10.59
C THR A 460 8.89 14.45 -9.83
N GLY A 461 8.40 13.21 -9.70
CA GLY A 461 9.13 12.15 -9.00
C GLY A 461 9.17 12.41 -7.49
N LYS A 462 10.38 12.51 -6.92
CA LYS A 462 10.65 12.38 -5.48
C LYS A 462 9.68 13.16 -4.57
N SER A 463 9.54 14.47 -4.71
CA SER A 463 8.65 15.31 -3.88
C SER A 463 7.14 15.03 -4.03
N THR A 464 6.72 14.18 -4.99
CA THR A 464 5.30 13.89 -5.29
C THR A 464 4.78 12.58 -4.71
N SER A 465 5.55 11.92 -3.85
CA SER A 465 5.16 10.69 -3.14
C SER A 465 5.15 10.90 -1.63
N SER A 466 4.04 10.55 -0.97
CA SER A 466 3.98 10.31 0.49
C SER A 466 5.08 9.36 0.97
N LEU A 467 5.40 8.37 0.14
CA LEU A 467 6.39 7.31 0.35
C LEU A 467 7.73 7.57 -0.36
N PHE A 468 8.09 8.83 -0.60
CA PHE A 468 9.38 9.15 -1.20
C PHE A 468 10.57 8.65 -0.36
N HIS A 469 10.45 8.73 0.95
CA HIS A 469 11.49 8.37 1.91
C HIS A 469 11.79 6.85 1.96
N VAL A 470 11.06 6.03 1.21
CA VAL A 470 11.13 4.56 1.23
C VAL A 470 12.28 4.04 0.35
N PRO A 471 13.30 3.38 0.93
CA PRO A 471 14.32 2.67 0.15
C PRO A 471 13.69 1.49 -0.61
N LYS A 472 14.15 1.23 -1.84
CA LYS A 472 13.69 0.12 -2.69
C LYS A 472 14.82 -0.87 -2.94
N ARG A 473 14.53 -2.17 -2.93
CA ARG A 473 15.45 -3.26 -3.26
C ARG A 473 16.02 -3.12 -4.67
N HIS A 474 17.35 -3.18 -4.78
CA HIS A 474 18.08 -3.16 -6.05
C HIS A 474 18.49 -4.57 -6.45
N LEU A 475 18.18 -4.99 -7.67
CA LEU A 475 18.46 -6.34 -8.22
C LEU A 475 19.10 -6.19 -9.61
N PRO A 476 20.44 -6.17 -9.72
CA PRO A 476 21.12 -5.75 -10.95
C PRO A 476 20.97 -6.77 -12.09
N GLY A 477 21.27 -8.05 -11.83
CA GLY A 477 21.23 -9.12 -12.83
C GLY A 477 19.81 -9.56 -13.18
N LEU A 478 19.60 -10.02 -14.43
CA LEU A 478 18.29 -10.51 -14.87
C LEU A 478 17.87 -11.78 -14.11
N ASP A 479 18.79 -12.71 -13.88
CA ASP A 479 18.47 -13.96 -13.18
C ASP A 479 18.20 -13.74 -11.68
N THR A 480 18.80 -12.72 -11.06
CA THR A 480 18.42 -12.28 -9.71
C THR A 480 16.98 -11.77 -9.67
N ARG A 481 16.58 -10.95 -10.67
CA ARG A 481 15.20 -10.46 -10.82
C ARG A 481 14.20 -11.60 -11.08
N ARG A 482 14.56 -12.58 -11.91
CA ARG A 482 13.76 -13.80 -12.16
C ARG A 482 13.62 -14.65 -10.89
N SER A 483 14.71 -14.89 -10.16
CA SER A 483 14.72 -15.65 -8.89
C SER A 483 13.84 -15.00 -7.82
N TYR A 484 13.90 -13.67 -7.68
CA TYR A 484 13.01 -12.91 -6.80
C TYR A 484 11.53 -13.04 -7.20
N VAL A 485 11.20 -12.86 -8.49
CA VAL A 485 9.82 -12.98 -8.98
C VAL A 485 9.26 -14.40 -8.85
N ASN A 486 10.11 -15.43 -9.02
CA ASN A 486 9.72 -16.82 -8.78
C ASN A 486 9.49 -17.09 -7.28
N SER A 487 10.42 -16.67 -6.43
CA SER A 487 10.30 -16.74 -4.95
C SER A 487 9.02 -16.03 -4.46
N TYR A 488 8.65 -14.90 -5.06
CA TYR A 488 7.42 -14.18 -4.76
C TYR A 488 6.17 -15.00 -5.16
N LYS A 489 6.13 -15.56 -6.38
CA LYS A 489 5.00 -16.38 -6.83
C LYS A 489 4.82 -17.65 -5.99
N GLU A 490 5.93 -18.28 -5.61
CA GLU A 490 5.96 -19.43 -4.70
C GLU A 490 5.39 -19.05 -3.32
N LEU A 491 5.86 -17.95 -2.73
CA LEU A 491 5.34 -17.41 -1.47
C LEU A 491 3.83 -17.16 -1.53
N GLN A 492 3.32 -16.50 -2.58
CA GLN A 492 1.88 -16.26 -2.72
C GLN A 492 1.07 -17.56 -2.81
N THR A 493 1.59 -18.55 -3.56
CA THR A 493 0.97 -19.88 -3.67
C THR A 493 0.93 -20.58 -2.31
N ARG A 494 2.02 -20.50 -1.54
CA ARG A 494 2.13 -21.13 -0.23
C ARG A 494 1.25 -20.47 0.84
N ARG A 495 1.13 -19.13 0.83
CA ARG A 495 0.17 -18.39 1.67
C ARG A 495 -1.27 -18.83 1.40
N GLU A 496 -1.63 -18.95 0.12
CA GLU A 496 -2.96 -19.44 -0.30
C GLU A 496 -3.20 -20.90 0.13
N GLU A 497 -2.21 -21.80 -0.01
CA GLU A 497 -2.31 -23.18 0.50
C GLU A 497 -2.56 -23.22 2.01
N LEU A 498 -1.76 -22.49 2.80
CA LEU A 498 -1.87 -22.46 4.25
C LEU A 498 -3.23 -21.91 4.69
N TYR A 499 -3.75 -20.88 4.01
CA TYR A 499 -5.10 -20.36 4.24
C TYR A 499 -6.18 -21.41 3.94
N LYS A 500 -6.07 -22.15 2.82
CA LYS A 500 -7.02 -23.21 2.43
C LYS A 500 -7.04 -24.35 3.45
N ARG A 501 -5.88 -24.81 3.93
CA ARG A 501 -5.75 -25.87 4.97
C ARG A 501 -6.35 -25.44 6.31
N TYR A 502 -6.04 -24.23 6.76
CA TYR A 502 -6.62 -23.66 7.99
C TYR A 502 -8.16 -23.64 7.92
N LYS A 503 -8.70 -23.15 6.80
CA LYS A 503 -10.13 -23.00 6.55
C LYS A 503 -10.90 -24.33 6.51
N SER A 504 -10.24 -25.45 6.17
CA SER A 504 -10.89 -26.77 6.17
C SER A 504 -10.71 -27.53 7.49
N ASN A 505 -9.50 -27.55 8.07
CA ASN A 505 -9.13 -28.56 9.07
C ASN A 505 -8.63 -28.00 10.43
N ARG A 506 -8.58 -26.68 10.64
CA ARG A 506 -7.90 -26.04 11.82
C ARG A 506 -6.43 -26.50 12.00
N ASP A 507 -5.72 -26.65 10.89
CA ASP A 507 -4.30 -27.06 10.80
C ASP A 507 -3.37 -26.24 11.73
N SER A 508 -2.53 -26.92 12.54
CA SER A 508 -1.57 -26.28 13.46
C SER A 508 -0.45 -25.56 12.71
N SER A 509 -0.06 -26.06 11.54
CA SER A 509 1.03 -25.52 10.72
C SER A 509 0.71 -24.17 10.08
N HIS A 510 -0.48 -23.62 10.33
CA HIS A 510 -0.84 -22.23 10.02
C HIS A 510 -0.34 -21.23 11.09
N PHE A 511 0.05 -21.71 12.27
CA PHE A 511 0.46 -20.91 13.41
C PHE A 511 1.98 -20.90 13.63
N ILE A 512 2.39 -19.99 14.53
CA ILE A 512 3.68 -19.89 15.19
C ILE A 512 3.41 -19.90 16.70
N ARG A 513 4.10 -20.78 17.42
CA ARG A 513 4.07 -20.95 18.87
C ARG A 513 5.51 -20.99 19.38
N LEU A 514 5.75 -20.59 20.62
CA LEU A 514 6.97 -21.00 21.33
C LEU A 514 6.86 -22.48 21.73
N SER A 515 7.99 -23.15 21.81
CA SER A 515 8.10 -24.53 22.27
C SER A 515 9.36 -24.68 23.12
N GLU A 516 9.26 -25.42 24.23
CA GLU A 516 10.43 -25.78 25.01
C GLU A 516 11.30 -26.78 24.24
N ASP A 517 10.73 -27.76 23.56
CA ASP A 517 11.48 -28.86 22.93
C ASP A 517 12.19 -28.47 21.62
N ALA A 518 11.85 -27.32 21.03
CA ALA A 518 12.45 -26.88 19.76
C ALA A 518 13.92 -26.47 19.92
N THR A 519 14.75 -26.83 18.94
CA THR A 519 16.13 -26.32 18.82
C THR A 519 16.24 -25.30 17.69
N CYS A 520 17.25 -24.44 17.76
CA CYS A 520 17.52 -23.44 16.72
C CYS A 520 17.94 -24.08 15.38
N ALA A 521 18.44 -25.32 15.40
CA ALA A 521 18.74 -26.10 14.19
C ALA A 521 17.47 -26.53 13.44
N ASP A 522 16.43 -26.95 14.18
CA ASP A 522 15.11 -27.29 13.60
C ASP A 522 14.48 -26.08 12.90
N PHE A 523 14.73 -24.88 13.43
CA PHE A 523 14.24 -23.62 12.89
C PHE A 523 15.10 -23.10 11.72
N GLY A 524 16.44 -23.12 11.82
CA GLY A 524 17.34 -22.46 10.87
C GLY A 524 17.52 -23.15 9.50
N SER A 525 17.36 -24.48 9.44
CA SER A 525 17.73 -25.30 8.28
C SER A 525 17.15 -24.84 6.93
N ASN A 526 15.86 -24.52 6.87
CA ASN A 526 15.18 -24.08 5.63
C ASN A 526 15.11 -22.56 5.45
N ILE A 527 15.46 -21.77 6.48
CA ILE A 527 15.33 -20.30 6.47
C ILE A 527 16.67 -19.62 6.14
N THR A 528 17.80 -20.31 6.26
CA THR A 528 19.15 -19.75 6.05
C THR A 528 19.30 -19.06 4.69
N ASP A 529 18.83 -19.65 3.59
CA ASP A 529 18.87 -19.03 2.26
C ASP A 529 17.94 -17.82 2.12
N VAL A 530 16.82 -17.79 2.87
CA VAL A 530 15.91 -16.64 2.93
C VAL A 530 16.57 -15.47 3.63
N LEU A 531 17.19 -15.72 4.79
CA LEU A 531 17.93 -14.71 5.54
C LEU A 531 19.12 -14.20 4.71
N LYS A 532 19.88 -15.09 4.07
CA LYS A 532 21.00 -14.71 3.21
C LYS A 532 20.54 -13.81 2.05
N PHE A 533 19.54 -14.23 1.27
CA PHE A 533 18.99 -13.41 0.19
C PHE A 533 18.47 -12.05 0.70
N ALA A 534 17.86 -12.02 1.89
CA ALA A 534 17.44 -10.77 2.51
C ALA A 534 18.65 -9.88 2.81
N TYR A 535 19.70 -10.36 3.50
CA TYR A 535 20.89 -9.56 3.80
C TYR A 535 21.65 -9.12 2.53
N ASP A 536 21.77 -9.98 1.51
CA ASP A 536 22.47 -9.69 0.25
C ASP A 536 21.78 -8.58 -0.59
N PHE A 537 20.45 -8.44 -0.49
CA PHE A 537 19.65 -7.52 -1.34
C PHE A 537 18.69 -6.58 -0.57
N ARG A 538 18.87 -6.40 0.74
CA ARG A 538 18.07 -5.48 1.56
C ARG A 538 18.58 -4.04 1.41
N PRO A 539 17.68 -3.06 1.20
CA PRO A 539 18.05 -1.65 1.26
C PRO A 539 18.61 -1.24 2.63
N THR A 540 19.60 -0.35 2.64
CA THR A 540 20.02 0.31 3.87
C THR A 540 18.92 1.29 4.32
N TYR A 541 18.30 1.02 5.47
CA TYR A 541 17.38 1.95 6.10
C TYR A 541 18.15 2.98 6.95
N THR A 542 17.68 4.22 6.97
CA THR A 542 18.12 5.21 7.98
C THR A 542 17.84 4.70 9.39
N LYS A 543 18.64 5.09 10.39
CA LYS A 543 18.45 4.61 11.78
C LYS A 543 17.10 5.09 12.33
N LEU A 544 16.13 4.17 12.41
CA LEU A 544 14.80 4.41 12.97
C LEU A 544 14.82 4.22 14.49
N ASP A 545 15.25 5.26 15.21
CA ASP A 545 15.51 5.20 16.66
C ASP A 545 14.29 5.65 17.49
N MET A 546 13.12 5.07 17.21
CA MET A 546 11.84 5.40 17.84
C MET A 546 11.13 4.15 18.34
N ASP A 547 10.82 4.12 19.63
CA ASP A 547 10.02 3.07 20.30
C ASP A 547 8.51 3.39 20.33
N HIS A 548 8.15 4.65 20.07
CA HIS A 548 6.80 5.18 20.08
C HIS A 548 6.60 6.20 18.93
N LEU A 549 5.33 6.48 18.61
CA LEU A 549 4.92 7.55 17.70
C LEU A 549 3.78 8.34 18.33
N THR A 550 3.78 9.67 18.21
CA THR A 550 2.63 10.52 18.58
C THR A 550 1.89 10.99 17.34
N ILE A 551 0.58 10.77 17.32
CA ILE A 551 -0.30 11.06 16.18
C ILE A 551 -0.70 12.55 16.19
N ASN A 552 -0.01 13.33 15.35
CA ASN A 552 -0.20 14.77 15.22
C ASN A 552 -0.84 15.10 13.87
N LEU A 553 -2.13 15.45 13.88
CA LEU A 553 -2.84 16.01 12.73
C LEU A 553 -2.78 17.54 12.79
N ASP A 554 -2.59 18.18 11.63
CA ASP A 554 -2.67 19.63 11.50
C ASP A 554 -4.07 20.13 11.94
N GLU A 555 -4.15 21.18 12.78
CA GLU A 555 -5.43 21.65 13.33
C GLU A 555 -6.51 21.98 12.30
N PRO A 556 -6.22 22.53 11.09
CA PRO A 556 -7.22 22.66 10.04
C PRO A 556 -7.81 21.32 9.57
N LEU A 557 -6.97 20.28 9.42
CA LEU A 557 -7.37 18.93 8.99
C LEU A 557 -8.13 18.20 10.11
N LEU A 558 -7.69 18.36 11.36
CA LEU A 558 -8.38 17.86 12.55
C LEU A 558 -9.76 18.51 12.72
N SER A 559 -9.85 19.82 12.46
CA SER A 559 -11.11 20.57 12.48
C SER A 559 -12.04 20.16 11.34
N GLU A 560 -11.54 19.96 10.12
CA GLU A 560 -12.34 19.40 9.02
C GLU A 560 -12.83 17.99 9.35
N LEU A 561 -11.98 17.10 9.86
CA LEU A 561 -12.36 15.74 10.27
C LEU A 561 -13.49 15.76 11.30
N ARG A 562 -13.37 16.59 12.36
CA ARG A 562 -14.41 16.79 13.37
C ARG A 562 -15.72 17.28 12.74
N ASN A 563 -15.68 18.24 11.81
CA ASN A 563 -16.85 18.77 11.11
C ASN A 563 -17.51 17.74 10.16
N ASN A 564 -16.71 16.94 9.46
CA ASN A 564 -17.20 15.91 8.52
C ASN A 564 -17.76 14.67 9.26
N LEU A 565 -17.21 14.32 10.43
CA LEU A 565 -17.83 13.37 11.35
C LEU A 565 -19.17 13.92 11.90
N LYS A 566 -19.19 15.16 12.40
CA LYS A 566 -20.40 15.81 12.97
C LYS A 566 -21.55 15.94 11.97
N SER A 567 -21.23 16.22 10.71
CA SER A 567 -22.21 16.33 9.62
C SER A 567 -22.56 15.00 8.94
N GLN A 568 -22.08 13.87 9.48
CA GLN A 568 -22.26 12.50 8.97
C GLN A 568 -21.90 12.35 7.49
N ARG A 569 -20.85 13.06 7.05
CA ARG A 569 -20.39 13.06 5.65
C ARG A 569 -19.98 11.68 5.18
N TYR A 570 -19.50 10.82 6.09
CA TYR A 570 -19.15 9.42 5.82
C TYR A 570 -20.31 8.58 5.25
N LEU A 571 -21.57 8.91 5.56
CA LEU A 571 -22.75 8.26 4.97
C LEU A 571 -23.11 8.81 3.59
N LYS A 572 -22.84 10.10 3.33
CA LYS A 572 -23.16 10.79 2.07
C LYS A 572 -22.15 10.45 0.98
N ASP A 573 -20.87 10.50 1.35
CA ASP A 573 -19.73 10.27 0.47
C ASP A 573 -19.29 8.79 0.49
N SER A 574 -20.02 7.92 1.20
CA SER A 574 -19.83 6.46 1.24
C SER A 574 -18.42 6.00 1.62
N TRP A 575 -17.88 6.48 2.75
CA TRP A 575 -16.50 6.18 3.23
C TRP A 575 -16.24 4.71 3.62
N PHE A 576 -17.16 3.78 3.38
CA PHE A 576 -17.04 2.37 3.75
C PHE A 576 -17.11 1.49 2.51
N VAL A 577 -15.95 1.17 1.92
CA VAL A 577 -15.86 0.17 0.85
C VAL A 577 -15.51 -1.21 1.42
N ALA A 578 -16.16 -2.24 0.87
CA ALA A 578 -15.93 -3.63 1.24
C ALA A 578 -15.68 -4.53 0.03
N ALA A 579 -14.64 -5.35 0.13
CA ALA A 579 -14.11 -6.19 -0.93
C ALA A 579 -14.05 -7.67 -0.48
N PRO A 580 -14.11 -8.63 -1.42
CA PRO A 580 -13.53 -9.94 -1.15
C PRO A 580 -12.01 -9.75 -1.09
N LEU A 581 -11.47 -9.74 0.13
CA LEU A 581 -10.04 -9.65 0.41
C LEU A 581 -9.73 -10.65 1.52
N HIS A 582 -8.82 -11.58 1.24
CA HIS A 582 -8.32 -12.56 2.22
C HIS A 582 -6.91 -12.17 2.70
N PRO A 583 -6.45 -12.64 3.89
CA PRO A 583 -5.14 -12.28 4.44
C PRO A 583 -3.96 -12.54 3.49
N TYR A 584 -3.98 -13.67 2.76
CA TYR A 584 -2.95 -14.00 1.77
C TYR A 584 -2.97 -13.10 0.52
N GLU A 585 -4.05 -12.34 0.30
CA GLU A 585 -4.17 -11.38 -0.81
C GLU A 585 -3.59 -10.01 -0.46
N ILE A 586 -3.23 -9.73 0.79
CA ILE A 586 -2.44 -8.55 1.16
C ILE A 586 -1.05 -8.68 0.52
N ARG A 587 -0.66 -7.67 -0.26
CA ARG A 587 0.58 -7.64 -1.06
C ARG A 587 1.45 -6.42 -0.78
N MET A 588 0.82 -5.30 -0.42
CA MET A 588 1.47 -4.03 -0.13
C MET A 588 0.84 -3.46 1.14
N SER A 589 1.65 -2.76 1.94
CA SER A 589 1.11 -1.78 2.88
C SER A 589 1.72 -0.43 2.57
N HIS A 590 0.86 0.58 2.45
CA HIS A 590 1.29 1.97 2.33
C HIS A 590 2.00 2.46 3.61
N PHE A 591 1.92 1.70 4.69
CA PHE A 591 2.37 2.08 6.02
C PHE A 591 3.60 1.29 6.47
N VAL A 592 4.36 0.68 5.56
CA VAL A 592 5.61 -0.04 5.88
C VAL A 592 6.52 -0.22 4.66
N CYS A 593 7.78 -0.59 4.85
CA CYS A 593 8.64 -1.03 3.74
C CYS A 593 8.14 -2.37 3.15
N ASN A 594 7.70 -2.35 1.90
CA ASN A 594 7.20 -3.56 1.21
C ASN A 594 8.27 -4.66 1.03
N ASP A 595 9.55 -4.30 0.83
CA ASP A 595 10.64 -5.28 0.73
C ASP A 595 10.87 -6.02 2.05
N LEU A 596 10.76 -5.32 3.17
CA LEU A 596 10.85 -5.88 4.51
C LEU A 596 9.58 -6.67 4.89
N LEU A 597 8.40 -6.19 4.52
CA LEU A 597 7.14 -6.93 4.67
C LEU A 597 7.19 -8.25 3.91
N TYR A 598 7.75 -8.25 2.69
CA TYR A 598 8.03 -9.48 1.94
C TYR A 598 9.02 -10.39 2.68
N ASP A 599 10.15 -9.86 3.16
CA ASP A 599 11.16 -10.65 3.88
C ASP A 599 10.55 -11.33 5.13
N VAL A 600 9.86 -10.57 5.98
CA VAL A 600 9.18 -11.08 7.19
C VAL A 600 8.09 -12.10 6.85
N THR A 601 7.25 -11.81 5.84
CA THR A 601 6.19 -12.74 5.40
C THR A 601 6.79 -14.04 4.86
N ARG A 602 7.92 -13.97 4.13
CA ARG A 602 8.63 -15.14 3.62
C ARG A 602 9.22 -15.97 4.74
N VAL A 603 9.91 -15.34 5.69
CA VAL A 603 10.44 -16.00 6.90
C VAL A 603 9.31 -16.71 7.64
N ARG A 604 8.27 -16.00 8.10
CA ARG A 604 7.12 -16.58 8.83
C ARG A 604 6.42 -17.72 8.07
N THR A 605 6.32 -17.62 6.75
CA THR A 605 5.72 -18.69 5.92
C THR A 605 6.59 -19.95 5.89
N MET A 606 7.92 -19.80 5.90
CA MET A 606 8.90 -20.90 5.84
C MET A 606 9.37 -21.40 7.21
N CYS A 607 9.02 -20.74 8.31
CA CYS A 607 9.31 -21.13 9.68
C CYS A 607 8.84 -22.55 10.06
N SER A 608 9.42 -23.12 11.13
CA SER A 608 8.75 -24.16 11.92
C SER A 608 7.48 -23.60 12.58
N GLU A 609 6.53 -24.46 12.98
CA GLU A 609 5.38 -24.03 13.81
C GLU A 609 5.78 -23.79 15.28
N ALA A 610 6.98 -24.27 15.66
CA ALA A 610 7.59 -24.13 16.97
C ALA A 610 8.86 -23.25 16.90
N LEU A 611 8.86 -22.15 17.65
CA LEU A 611 10.03 -21.29 17.92
C LEU A 611 10.75 -21.79 19.20
N PRO A 612 12.10 -21.86 19.19
CA PRO A 612 12.88 -22.10 20.40
C PRO A 612 12.86 -20.87 21.33
N VAL A 613 12.90 -21.08 22.64
CA VAL A 613 12.95 -19.99 23.63
C VAL A 613 14.36 -19.40 23.70
N VAL A 614 14.59 -18.21 23.12
CA VAL A 614 15.92 -17.60 22.99
C VAL A 614 16.07 -16.21 23.64
N THR A 615 14.98 -15.46 23.88
CA THR A 615 15.03 -14.16 24.56
C THR A 615 14.30 -14.18 25.91
N ALA A 616 14.65 -13.24 26.80
CA ALA A 616 13.93 -13.02 28.05
C ALA A 616 12.46 -12.57 27.84
N MET A 617 12.10 -12.10 26.64
CA MET A 617 10.72 -11.76 26.27
C MET A 617 9.92 -13.03 25.95
N ASP A 618 10.54 -14.01 25.29
CA ASP A 618 9.94 -15.33 25.03
C ASP A 618 9.73 -16.09 26.34
N ALA A 619 10.73 -16.05 27.21
CA ALA A 619 10.64 -16.60 28.56
C ALA A 619 9.51 -15.93 29.36
N LEU A 620 9.43 -14.59 29.39
CA LEU A 620 8.33 -13.85 30.03
C LEU A 620 6.95 -14.17 29.44
N TYR A 621 6.86 -14.53 28.15
CA TYR A 621 5.60 -14.93 27.51
C TYR A 621 5.13 -16.35 27.91
N ILE A 622 6.05 -17.26 28.25
CA ILE A 622 5.75 -18.64 28.67
C ILE A 622 5.61 -18.75 30.19
N ASP A 623 6.58 -18.20 30.93
CA ASP A 623 6.76 -18.41 32.37
C ASP A 623 5.98 -17.40 33.23
N GLY A 624 5.40 -16.35 32.61
CA GLY A 624 4.54 -15.38 33.28
C GLY A 624 3.19 -16.00 33.67
N ALA A 625 2.72 -15.74 34.90
CA ALA A 625 1.50 -16.36 35.43
C ALA A 625 0.24 -16.05 34.61
N VAL A 626 -0.72 -16.97 34.51
CA VAL A 626 -2.01 -16.68 33.86
C VAL A 626 -3.04 -16.21 34.90
N GLY A 627 -3.53 -14.98 34.73
CA GLY A 627 -4.37 -14.29 35.70
C GLY A 627 -3.77 -14.18 37.11
N GLU A 628 -2.46 -14.38 37.26
CA GLU A 628 -1.74 -14.26 38.55
C GLU A 628 -2.36 -15.10 39.67
N ALA A 629 -2.74 -16.34 39.30
CA ALA A 629 -3.44 -17.30 40.13
C ALA A 629 -2.73 -17.62 41.46
N LEU A 630 -3.32 -17.39 42.65
CA LEU A 630 -4.54 -16.64 42.98
C LEU A 630 -4.40 -15.77 44.24
N SER A 631 -3.17 -15.54 44.73
CA SER A 631 -2.89 -14.65 45.89
C SER A 631 -1.40 -14.37 46.16
N ASP A 632 -0.44 -14.88 45.38
CA ASP A 632 0.98 -14.84 45.74
C ASP A 632 1.77 -13.77 44.95
N ILE A 633 2.30 -12.79 45.67
CA ILE A 633 3.16 -11.71 45.16
C ILE A 633 4.53 -12.20 44.65
N ASN A 634 4.89 -13.46 44.92
CA ASN A 634 6.19 -14.04 44.60
C ASN A 634 6.23 -14.73 43.22
N VAL A 635 5.14 -14.72 42.45
CA VAL A 635 5.08 -15.31 41.10
C VAL A 635 5.45 -14.26 40.05
N LEU A 636 6.06 -14.70 38.94
CA LEU A 636 6.37 -13.82 37.81
C LEU A 636 5.11 -13.12 37.26
N PRO A 637 5.17 -11.79 37.05
CA PRO A 637 4.05 -11.04 36.47
C PRO A 637 3.82 -11.50 35.04
N ASN A 638 2.58 -11.44 34.58
CA ASN A 638 2.28 -11.87 33.21
C ASN A 638 2.81 -10.87 32.17
N ALA A 639 3.08 -11.35 30.96
CA ALA A 639 3.62 -10.52 29.89
C ALA A 639 2.73 -9.30 29.63
N GLY A 640 1.41 -9.47 29.55
CA GLY A 640 0.45 -8.37 29.42
C GLY A 640 0.54 -7.31 30.53
N VAL A 641 0.65 -7.72 31.80
CA VAL A 641 0.83 -6.83 32.96
C VAL A 641 2.13 -6.05 32.84
N THR A 642 3.24 -6.72 32.47
CA THR A 642 4.54 -6.08 32.25
C THR A 642 4.49 -5.07 31.09
N HIS A 643 3.83 -5.43 29.99
CA HIS A 643 3.62 -4.55 28.84
C HIS A 643 2.84 -3.30 29.27
N LEU A 644 1.78 -3.47 30.05
CA LEU A 644 0.92 -2.39 30.53
C LEU A 644 1.62 -1.50 31.56
N ALA A 645 2.42 -2.08 32.47
CA ALA A 645 3.24 -1.32 33.42
C ALA A 645 4.25 -0.40 32.71
N LEU A 646 4.80 -0.80 31.57
CA LEU A 646 5.60 0.08 30.70
C LEU A 646 4.78 1.17 30.01
N VAL A 647 3.54 0.88 29.57
CA VAL A 647 2.61 1.92 29.07
C VAL A 647 2.35 2.97 30.15
N PHE A 648 2.07 2.53 31.39
CA PHE A 648 1.87 3.44 32.51
C PHE A 648 3.12 4.27 32.79
N LYS A 649 4.26 3.63 33.08
CA LYS A 649 5.56 4.28 33.36
C LYS A 649 5.96 5.35 32.33
N ARG A 650 5.53 5.23 31.08
CA ARG A 650 5.89 6.16 30.00
C ARG A 650 4.86 7.25 29.69
N PHE A 651 3.56 6.97 29.78
CA PHE A 651 2.52 7.87 29.23
C PHE A 651 1.43 8.29 30.22
N LEU A 652 1.24 7.56 31.31
CA LEU A 652 0.05 7.65 32.17
C LEU A 652 0.45 7.84 33.64
N ASP A 653 -0.48 8.33 34.45
CA ASP A 653 -0.28 8.54 35.89
C ASP A 653 -1.28 7.70 36.67
N LEU A 654 -0.79 6.60 37.27
CA LEU A 654 -1.59 5.68 38.08
C LEU A 654 -2.38 6.39 39.19
N SER A 655 -1.88 7.51 39.72
CA SER A 655 -2.50 8.23 40.85
C SER A 655 -3.78 9.00 40.48
N ARG A 656 -4.05 9.21 39.17
CA ARG A 656 -5.28 9.89 38.70
C ARG A 656 -6.52 9.01 38.77
N TYR A 657 -6.40 7.72 38.48
CA TYR A 657 -7.55 6.88 38.13
C TYR A 657 -8.26 6.35 39.38
N LYS A 658 -9.57 6.61 39.49
CA LYS A 658 -10.40 6.15 40.62
C LYS A 658 -11.18 4.88 40.27
N SER A 659 -11.26 4.56 38.99
CA SER A 659 -12.00 3.42 38.43
C SER A 659 -11.35 2.98 37.12
N TYR A 660 -11.41 1.68 36.84
CA TYR A 660 -11.03 1.15 35.52
C TYR A 660 -12.05 0.16 34.95
N LEU A 661 -11.95 -0.08 33.65
CA LEU A 661 -12.62 -1.18 32.96
C LEU A 661 -11.60 -1.93 32.08
N GLU A 662 -11.52 -3.24 32.24
CA GLU A 662 -10.89 -4.10 31.23
C GLU A 662 -11.96 -4.66 30.28
N ILE A 663 -11.72 -4.55 28.98
CA ILE A 663 -12.51 -5.16 27.91
C ILE A 663 -11.59 -6.14 27.17
N THR A 664 -11.91 -7.43 27.17
CA THR A 664 -11.00 -8.45 26.64
C THR A 664 -11.71 -9.54 25.85
N SER A 665 -11.08 -10.00 24.77
CA SER A 665 -11.47 -11.19 24.01
C SER A 665 -10.40 -12.29 24.03
N ASN A 666 -9.37 -12.10 24.86
CA ASN A 666 -8.17 -12.91 24.88
C ASN A 666 -8.43 -14.30 25.48
N PRO A 667 -8.28 -15.41 24.71
CA PRO A 667 -8.57 -16.76 25.20
C PRO A 667 -7.59 -17.26 26.28
N THR A 668 -6.41 -16.65 26.44
CA THR A 668 -5.47 -17.00 27.53
C THR A 668 -5.83 -16.36 28.87
N GLN A 669 -6.83 -15.47 28.96
CA GLN A 669 -7.37 -14.96 30.24
C GLN A 669 -6.32 -14.28 31.15
N GLU A 670 -5.35 -13.57 30.57
CA GLU A 670 -4.27 -12.88 31.32
C GLU A 670 -4.71 -11.70 32.20
N PHE A 671 -5.88 -11.10 31.94
CA PHE A 671 -6.43 -9.92 32.65
C PHE A 671 -5.44 -8.78 33.04
N PRO A 672 -4.67 -8.19 32.10
CA PRO A 672 -3.56 -7.29 32.44
C PRO A 672 -3.90 -6.03 33.24
N ALA A 673 -5.06 -5.41 33.00
CA ALA A 673 -5.43 -4.19 33.71
C ALA A 673 -5.99 -4.50 35.10
N ILE A 674 -6.70 -5.64 35.26
CA ILE A 674 -7.12 -6.12 36.59
C ILE A 674 -5.90 -6.39 37.47
N SER A 675 -4.98 -7.24 36.99
CA SER A 675 -3.78 -7.63 37.74
C SER A 675 -2.88 -6.45 38.09
N LEU A 676 -2.76 -5.44 37.23
CA LEU A 676 -1.99 -4.24 37.54
C LEU A 676 -2.72 -3.31 38.53
N LEU A 677 -3.98 -2.96 38.27
CA LEU A 677 -4.64 -1.85 38.96
C LEU A 677 -5.22 -2.22 40.32
N LYS A 678 -5.57 -3.50 40.56
CA LYS A 678 -5.93 -3.98 41.90
C LYS A 678 -4.80 -3.79 42.91
N ARG A 679 -3.54 -3.99 42.50
CA ARG A 679 -2.34 -3.82 43.33
C ARG A 679 -2.14 -2.39 43.83
N HIS A 680 -2.62 -1.41 43.07
CA HIS A 680 -2.62 0.02 43.44
C HIS A 680 -3.89 0.45 44.21
N GLY A 681 -4.76 -0.49 44.59
CA GLY A 681 -5.99 -0.22 45.35
C GLY A 681 -7.15 0.35 44.50
N ILE A 682 -7.03 0.36 43.18
CA ILE A 682 -8.02 0.96 42.28
C ILE A 682 -9.11 -0.08 42.00
N PRO A 683 -10.41 0.23 42.23
CA PRO A 683 -11.51 -0.67 41.87
C PRO A 683 -11.80 -0.64 40.36
N GLY A 684 -12.41 -1.70 39.84
CA GLY A 684 -12.74 -1.75 38.42
C GLY A 684 -13.80 -2.78 38.04
N SER A 685 -13.86 -3.12 36.75
CA SER A 685 -14.81 -4.07 36.19
C SER A 685 -14.25 -4.75 34.94
N LEU A 686 -14.93 -5.81 34.50
CA LEU A 686 -14.54 -6.68 33.40
C LEU A 686 -15.67 -6.81 32.36
N LEU A 687 -15.35 -6.58 31.10
CA LEU A 687 -16.12 -7.03 29.94
C LEU A 687 -15.31 -8.13 29.24
N CYS A 688 -15.91 -9.31 29.07
CA CYS A 688 -15.22 -10.49 28.54
C CYS A 688 -15.98 -11.12 27.35
N GLY A 689 -15.25 -11.46 26.29
CA GLY A 689 -15.79 -11.96 25.02
C GLY A 689 -15.33 -13.36 24.64
N PHE A 690 -15.22 -14.25 25.63
CA PHE A 690 -14.87 -15.67 25.50
C PHE A 690 -15.84 -16.53 26.32
N LYS A 691 -16.00 -17.79 25.93
CA LYS A 691 -16.88 -18.75 26.63
C LYS A 691 -16.31 -19.12 28.01
N SER A 692 -17.19 -19.54 28.92
CA SER A 692 -16.79 -20.10 30.22
C SER A 692 -16.09 -21.46 30.12
N ILE A 693 -16.55 -22.35 29.23
CA ILE A 693 -16.07 -23.74 29.16
C ILE A 693 -15.60 -24.12 27.74
N GLY A 694 -14.33 -24.57 27.66
CA GLY A 694 -13.88 -25.66 26.78
C GLY A 694 -13.77 -25.41 25.27
N GLU A 695 -12.79 -24.62 24.81
CA GLU A 695 -12.22 -24.76 23.45
C GLU A 695 -10.84 -24.05 23.29
N GLY A 696 -9.83 -24.39 24.11
CA GLY A 696 -8.46 -23.86 23.96
C GLY A 696 -7.56 -23.99 25.20
N ASP A 697 -6.36 -23.42 25.12
CA ASP A 697 -5.30 -23.43 26.16
C ASP A 697 -5.59 -22.47 27.34
N SER A 698 -6.84 -22.40 27.79
CA SER A 698 -7.29 -21.52 28.89
C SER A 698 -6.90 -22.08 30.25
N VAL A 699 -6.09 -21.37 31.03
CA VAL A 699 -5.62 -21.83 32.36
C VAL A 699 -6.65 -21.59 33.47
N ILE A 700 -7.58 -20.64 33.29
CA ILE A 700 -8.64 -20.35 34.26
C ILE A 700 -9.94 -21.03 33.82
N HIS A 701 -10.42 -21.96 34.63
CA HIS A 701 -11.70 -22.65 34.45
C HIS A 701 -12.74 -22.08 35.42
N PHE A 702 -13.93 -21.77 34.90
CA PHE A 702 -15.05 -21.23 35.67
C PHE A 702 -16.37 -21.69 35.04
N ASP A 703 -17.36 -22.05 35.86
CA ASP A 703 -18.67 -22.49 35.34
C ASP A 703 -19.57 -21.31 34.98
N SER A 704 -19.50 -20.20 35.73
CA SER A 704 -20.26 -18.98 35.49
C SER A 704 -19.43 -17.69 35.64
N PHE A 705 -19.94 -16.58 35.10
CA PHE A 705 -19.31 -15.27 35.26
C PHE A 705 -19.35 -14.72 36.70
N TYR A 706 -20.13 -15.33 37.60
CA TYR A 706 -20.02 -15.10 39.04
C TYR A 706 -18.74 -15.75 39.58
N ASP A 707 -18.44 -16.98 39.17
CA ASP A 707 -17.21 -17.68 39.58
C ASP A 707 -15.97 -17.00 39.00
N LEU A 708 -16.02 -16.57 37.72
CA LEU A 708 -14.97 -15.73 37.16
C LEU A 708 -14.79 -14.44 37.97
N ARG A 709 -15.88 -13.80 38.43
CA ARG A 709 -15.79 -12.62 39.30
C ARG A 709 -15.06 -12.95 40.60
N VAL A 710 -15.42 -14.03 41.29
CA VAL A 710 -14.73 -14.47 42.52
C VAL A 710 -13.24 -14.73 42.26
N ILE A 711 -12.90 -15.34 41.14
CA ILE A 711 -11.51 -15.60 40.72
C ILE A 711 -10.74 -14.30 40.51
N VAL A 712 -11.22 -13.36 39.68
CA VAL A 712 -10.52 -12.09 39.44
C VAL A 712 -10.50 -11.17 40.67
N ASP A 713 -11.49 -11.30 41.57
CA ASP A 713 -11.54 -10.59 42.84
C ASP A 713 -10.57 -11.17 43.88
N SER A 714 -10.09 -12.42 43.73
CA SER A 714 -9.03 -12.98 44.57
C SER A 714 -7.61 -12.60 44.15
N PHE A 715 -7.38 -12.08 42.93
CA PHE A 715 -6.05 -11.67 42.46
C PHE A 715 -5.40 -10.64 43.42
N VAL A 716 -4.07 -10.62 43.48
CA VAL A 716 -3.29 -9.78 44.42
C VAL A 716 -3.65 -8.29 44.34
N GLY A 717 -4.00 -7.67 45.48
CA GLY A 717 -4.24 -6.24 45.62
C GLY A 717 -5.41 -5.87 46.55
N GLU A 718 -5.61 -4.57 46.78
CA GLU A 718 -6.71 -4.03 47.60
C GLU A 718 -7.92 -3.57 46.75
N GLY A 719 -7.75 -3.39 45.44
CA GLY A 719 -8.83 -2.98 44.54
C GLY A 719 -9.83 -4.10 44.28
N VAL A 720 -11.12 -3.77 44.14
CA VAL A 720 -12.24 -4.74 44.00
C VAL A 720 -12.78 -4.76 42.57
N VAL A 721 -13.18 -5.94 42.08
CA VAL A 721 -13.85 -6.11 40.78
C VAL A 721 -15.37 -6.10 40.96
N GLY A 722 -16.01 -5.01 40.53
CA GLY A 722 -17.42 -4.71 40.77
C GLY A 722 -18.40 -5.46 39.86
N GLN A 723 -18.19 -5.43 38.54
CA GLN A 723 -19.07 -6.07 37.54
C GLN A 723 -18.25 -6.89 36.54
N CYS A 724 -18.76 -8.07 36.20
CA CYS A 724 -18.26 -8.91 35.09
C CYS A 724 -19.41 -9.08 34.08
N ILE A 725 -19.19 -8.75 32.81
CA ILE A 725 -20.22 -8.76 31.75
C ILE A 725 -19.72 -9.53 30.53
N GLU A 726 -20.49 -10.53 30.07
CA GLU A 726 -20.19 -11.31 28.86
C GLU A 726 -20.68 -10.60 27.58
N PHE A 727 -19.87 -10.60 26.52
CA PHE A 727 -20.25 -10.14 25.18
C PHE A 727 -19.72 -11.05 24.06
N ASN A 728 -20.59 -11.85 23.45
CA ASN A 728 -20.22 -12.74 22.33
C ASN A 728 -20.20 -11.99 20.98
N TYR A 729 -19.12 -11.23 20.73
CA TYR A 729 -18.94 -10.42 19.51
C TYR A 729 -19.06 -11.22 18.20
N ASP A 730 -18.59 -12.47 18.19
CA ASP A 730 -18.67 -13.36 17.02
C ASP A 730 -20.10 -13.80 16.73
N GLU A 731 -20.89 -14.08 17.76
CA GLU A 731 -22.28 -14.47 17.57
C GLU A 731 -23.12 -13.30 17.06
N HIS A 732 -22.88 -12.08 17.58
CA HIS A 732 -23.52 -10.87 17.05
C HIS A 732 -23.11 -10.59 15.60
N LEU A 733 -21.83 -10.74 15.24
CA LEU A 733 -21.37 -10.62 13.85
C LEU A 733 -21.99 -11.69 12.94
N ARG A 734 -22.09 -12.94 13.41
CA ARG A 734 -22.66 -14.08 12.67
C ARG A 734 -24.18 -13.93 12.48
N LYS A 735 -24.90 -13.46 13.49
CA LYS A 735 -26.30 -13.03 13.36
C LYS A 735 -26.42 -11.82 12.44
N GLY A 736 -25.41 -10.94 12.46
CA GLY A 736 -25.42 -9.63 11.83
C GLY A 736 -26.34 -8.66 12.57
N ASP A 737 -26.22 -8.66 13.90
CA ASP A 737 -26.94 -7.76 14.80
C ASP A 737 -26.33 -6.35 14.71
N GLY A 738 -27.19 -5.33 14.57
CA GLY A 738 -26.73 -3.93 14.56
C GLY A 738 -26.22 -3.47 15.93
N TYR A 739 -25.44 -2.39 15.96
CA TYR A 739 -24.61 -1.92 17.09
C TYR A 739 -25.25 -1.90 18.50
N LYS A 740 -26.59 -1.86 18.58
CA LYS A 740 -27.35 -1.85 19.83
C LYS A 740 -27.09 -3.08 20.72
N CYS A 741 -26.75 -4.23 20.14
CA CYS A 741 -26.36 -5.42 20.91
C CYS A 741 -25.13 -5.17 21.81
N LEU A 742 -24.22 -4.28 21.39
CA LEU A 742 -23.00 -3.93 22.13
C LEU A 742 -23.22 -2.87 23.22
N THR A 743 -24.29 -2.08 23.11
CA THR A 743 -24.46 -0.82 23.87
C THR A 743 -25.66 -0.79 24.80
N ASN A 744 -26.70 -1.60 24.58
CA ASN A 744 -27.91 -1.58 25.42
C ASN A 744 -27.58 -1.95 26.89
N GLN A 745 -26.91 -3.07 27.12
CA GLN A 745 -26.56 -3.56 28.45
C GLN A 745 -25.61 -2.61 29.22
N LEU A 746 -24.80 -1.82 28.51
CA LEU A 746 -23.98 -0.74 29.10
C LEU A 746 -24.76 0.55 29.31
N SER A 747 -25.86 0.77 28.58
CA SER A 747 -26.72 1.94 28.76
C SER A 747 -27.56 1.86 30.04
N GLU A 748 -27.74 0.64 30.55
CA GLU A 748 -28.50 0.29 31.77
C GLU A 748 -27.57 0.00 32.97
N SER A 749 -26.25 -0.12 32.77
CA SER A 749 -25.28 -0.38 33.84
C SER A 749 -24.66 0.90 34.41
N SER A 750 -24.08 0.78 35.61
CA SER A 750 -23.37 1.88 36.28
C SER A 750 -22.00 2.19 35.70
N LEU A 751 -21.57 1.52 34.61
CA LEU A 751 -20.26 1.75 33.96
C LEU A 751 -20.27 2.96 33.01
N ARG A 752 -21.47 3.44 32.64
CA ARG A 752 -21.65 4.46 31.61
C ARG A 752 -21.05 5.81 32.02
N GLY A 753 -19.97 6.22 31.35
CA GLY A 753 -19.26 7.49 31.60
C GLY A 753 -18.56 7.57 32.95
N SER A 754 -18.29 6.44 33.62
CA SER A 754 -17.77 6.38 34.99
C SER A 754 -16.37 5.78 35.14
N CYS A 755 -15.74 5.35 34.04
CA CYS A 755 -14.41 4.73 34.05
C CYS A 755 -13.33 5.73 33.66
N ASP A 756 -12.38 6.03 34.56
CA ASP A 756 -11.29 6.96 34.28
C ASP A 756 -10.19 6.34 33.39
N PHE A 757 -10.07 5.01 33.41
CA PHE A 757 -9.20 4.23 32.55
C PHE A 757 -9.96 3.08 31.88
N VAL A 758 -9.72 2.85 30.59
CA VAL A 758 -10.21 1.65 29.88
C VAL A 758 -9.05 0.94 29.17
N PHE A 759 -8.93 -0.37 29.37
CA PHE A 759 -8.02 -1.23 28.62
C PHE A 759 -8.81 -2.15 27.67
N CYS A 760 -8.35 -2.27 26.43
CA CYS A 760 -8.95 -3.13 25.40
C CYS A 760 -7.93 -4.16 24.88
N ASP A 761 -8.08 -5.43 25.27
CA ASP A 761 -7.30 -6.54 24.71
C ASP A 761 -8.07 -7.22 23.56
N THR A 762 -7.66 -6.90 22.34
CA THR A 762 -8.33 -7.34 21.11
C THR A 762 -7.90 -8.74 20.63
N ARG A 763 -6.97 -9.40 21.35
CA ARG A 763 -6.48 -10.75 21.01
C ARG A 763 -7.59 -11.79 20.95
N ARG A 764 -7.41 -12.79 20.08
CA ARG A 764 -8.37 -13.90 19.83
C ARG A 764 -7.74 -15.25 19.54
N SER A 765 -6.47 -15.43 19.92
CA SER A 765 -5.69 -16.64 19.72
C SER A 765 -4.54 -16.63 20.74
N ALA A 766 -4.21 -17.79 21.32
CA ALA A 766 -3.00 -17.95 22.14
C ALA A 766 -1.72 -18.05 21.28
N ALA A 767 -1.88 -18.48 20.03
CA ALA A 767 -0.82 -18.63 19.03
C ALA A 767 -0.95 -17.60 17.91
N HIS A 768 0.19 -17.13 17.37
CA HIS A 768 0.22 -16.13 16.30
C HIS A 768 0.05 -16.80 14.93
N HIS A 769 -0.62 -16.15 13.98
CA HIS A 769 -0.74 -16.69 12.62
C HIS A 769 0.55 -16.40 11.83
N ARG A 770 0.99 -17.34 10.98
CA ARG A 770 2.14 -17.12 10.07
C ARG A 770 1.91 -15.98 9.09
N GLU A 771 0.67 -15.84 8.63
CA GLU A 771 0.27 -14.80 7.71
C GLU A 771 0.26 -13.42 8.39
N VAL A 772 0.96 -12.46 7.81
CA VAL A 772 1.10 -11.11 8.36
C VAL A 772 -0.21 -10.35 8.17
N CYS A 773 -0.58 -9.52 9.15
CA CYS A 773 -1.90 -8.87 9.25
C CYS A 773 -3.10 -9.82 9.41
N PHE A 774 -2.94 -11.16 9.50
CA PHE A 774 -4.09 -12.07 9.63
C PHE A 774 -4.88 -11.80 10.92
N ASP A 775 -4.20 -11.65 12.05
CA ASP A 775 -4.85 -11.27 13.32
C ASP A 775 -5.50 -9.89 13.23
N GLU A 776 -4.87 -8.92 12.57
CA GLU A 776 -5.47 -7.60 12.32
C GLU A 776 -6.79 -7.72 11.53
N MET A 777 -6.83 -8.54 10.47
CA MET A 777 -8.06 -8.83 9.72
C MET A 777 -9.10 -9.61 10.53
N LYS A 778 -8.68 -10.57 11.35
CA LYS A 778 -9.53 -11.43 12.19
C LYS A 778 -10.15 -10.69 13.38
N THR A 779 -9.50 -9.61 13.84
CA THR A 779 -9.90 -8.84 15.02
C THR A 779 -10.68 -7.57 14.71
N LYS A 780 -10.71 -7.08 13.45
CA LYS A 780 -11.38 -5.83 13.03
C LYS A 780 -12.73 -5.56 13.72
N HIS A 781 -13.63 -6.53 13.77
CA HIS A 781 -14.95 -6.38 14.40
C HIS A 781 -14.86 -6.25 15.92
N VAL A 782 -13.95 -6.99 16.57
CA VAL A 782 -13.70 -6.88 18.01
C VAL A 782 -13.05 -5.55 18.37
N VAL A 783 -12.09 -5.04 17.58
CA VAL A 783 -11.52 -3.70 17.83
C VAL A 783 -12.63 -2.64 17.81
N ILE A 784 -13.52 -2.68 16.81
CA ILE A 784 -14.66 -1.74 16.70
C ILE A 784 -15.66 -1.93 17.85
N ALA A 785 -15.95 -3.17 18.25
CA ALA A 785 -16.90 -3.45 19.34
C ALA A 785 -16.37 -3.00 20.71
N GLN A 786 -15.13 -3.37 21.05
CA GLN A 786 -14.48 -2.95 22.30
C GLN A 786 -14.33 -1.42 22.34
N LEU A 787 -13.99 -0.77 21.23
CA LEU A 787 -13.96 0.70 21.14
C LEU A 787 -15.33 1.34 21.36
N LEU A 788 -16.39 0.81 20.75
CA LEU A 788 -17.74 1.34 20.93
C LEU A 788 -18.20 1.22 22.40
N GLN A 789 -17.80 0.14 23.07
CA GLN A 789 -18.08 -0.05 24.50
C GLN A 789 -17.23 0.88 25.38
N ALA A 790 -15.92 0.96 25.12
CA ALA A 790 -15.00 1.87 25.80
C ALA A 790 -15.49 3.32 25.77
N LEU A 791 -15.86 3.85 24.60
CA LEU A 791 -16.35 5.23 24.47
C LEU A 791 -17.76 5.46 25.06
N ASN A 792 -18.46 4.42 25.53
CA ASN A 792 -19.67 4.57 26.35
C ASN A 792 -19.38 4.50 27.86
N CYS A 793 -18.30 3.83 28.28
CA CYS A 793 -17.91 3.72 29.70
C CYS A 793 -16.93 4.82 30.16
N LEU A 794 -16.13 5.37 29.25
CA LEU A 794 -15.05 6.31 29.55
C LEU A 794 -15.58 7.65 30.07
N SER A 795 -15.04 8.12 31.19
CA SER A 795 -15.35 9.43 31.79
C SER A 795 -14.69 10.58 31.00
N PRO A 796 -15.19 11.83 31.12
CA PRO A 796 -14.49 13.00 30.60
C PRO A 796 -13.07 13.10 31.19
N ASP A 797 -12.09 13.43 30.35
CA ASP A 797 -10.65 13.48 30.70
C ASP A 797 -10.03 12.11 31.08
N GLY A 798 -10.77 11.02 30.93
CA GLY A 798 -10.29 9.64 31.06
C GLY A 798 -9.43 9.18 29.87
N ASP A 799 -8.70 8.08 30.06
CA ASP A 799 -7.77 7.51 29.08
C ASP A 799 -8.15 6.10 28.61
N LEU A 800 -7.69 5.73 27.41
CA LEU A 800 -7.96 4.46 26.75
C LEU A 800 -6.67 3.84 26.19
N VAL A 801 -6.37 2.60 26.54
CA VAL A 801 -5.25 1.82 25.98
C VAL A 801 -5.79 0.60 25.23
N ILE A 802 -5.35 0.42 23.98
CA ILE A 802 -5.80 -0.67 23.09
C ILE A 802 -4.59 -1.52 22.72
N ALA A 803 -4.60 -2.80 23.07
CA ALA A 803 -3.64 -3.76 22.55
C ALA A 803 -4.11 -4.27 21.17
N VAL A 804 -3.32 -4.00 20.11
CA VAL A 804 -3.59 -4.42 18.74
C VAL A 804 -2.47 -5.32 18.20
N SER A 805 -2.80 -6.24 17.31
CA SER A 805 -1.85 -7.22 16.78
C SER A 805 -0.81 -6.61 15.83
N THR A 806 -1.23 -5.71 14.94
CA THR A 806 -0.35 -4.83 14.14
C THR A 806 -1.17 -3.69 13.52
N LEU A 807 -0.51 -2.74 12.84
CA LEU A 807 -1.12 -1.54 12.22
C LEU A 807 -0.70 -1.39 10.76
N LEU A 808 -0.82 -2.47 9.98
CA LEU A 808 -0.37 -2.54 8.60
C LEU A 808 -1.50 -2.30 7.59
N THR A 809 -2.77 -2.49 7.97
CA THR A 809 -3.91 -2.17 7.10
C THR A 809 -4.38 -0.72 7.24
N ARG A 810 -4.87 -0.17 6.13
CA ARG A 810 -5.52 1.14 6.06
C ARG A 810 -6.69 1.21 7.02
N PHE A 811 -7.45 0.13 7.21
CA PHE A 811 -8.52 0.04 8.19
C PHE A 811 -8.08 0.51 9.59
N SER A 812 -7.00 -0.06 10.13
CA SER A 812 -6.55 0.23 11.50
C SER A 812 -5.84 1.58 11.60
N VAL A 813 -5.07 1.97 10.58
CA VAL A 813 -4.46 3.31 10.50
C VAL A 813 -5.53 4.41 10.46
N CYS A 814 -6.59 4.22 9.68
CA CYS A 814 -7.74 5.13 9.63
C CYS A 814 -8.49 5.17 10.97
N LEU A 815 -8.61 4.03 11.66
CA LEU A 815 -9.25 3.94 12.98
C LEU A 815 -8.48 4.74 14.05
N VAL A 816 -7.15 4.57 14.12
CA VAL A 816 -6.27 5.38 15.00
C VAL A 816 -6.35 6.87 14.65
N THR A 817 -6.37 7.20 13.34
CA THR A 817 -6.52 8.59 12.87
C THR A 817 -7.83 9.23 13.36
N VAL A 818 -8.93 8.47 13.39
CA VAL A 818 -10.23 8.95 13.90
C VAL A 818 -10.24 9.11 15.42
N LEU A 819 -9.53 8.28 16.19
CA LEU A 819 -9.43 8.46 17.66
C LEU A 819 -8.83 9.83 18.02
N ARG A 820 -7.89 10.36 17.23
CA ARG A 820 -7.30 11.69 17.44
C ARG A 820 -8.32 12.85 17.36
N ALA A 821 -9.50 12.63 16.77
CA ALA A 821 -10.58 13.62 16.77
C ALA A 821 -11.21 13.85 18.15
N VAL A 822 -11.17 12.85 19.05
CA VAL A 822 -11.88 12.84 20.35
C VAL A 822 -10.98 12.64 21.57
N PHE A 823 -9.67 12.46 21.36
CA PHE A 823 -8.64 12.47 22.39
C PHE A 823 -7.62 13.58 22.11
N ASP A 824 -7.11 14.22 23.16
CA ASP A 824 -6.13 15.29 23.04
C ASP A 824 -4.77 14.78 22.52
N GLU A 825 -4.35 13.60 23.01
CA GLU A 825 -3.15 12.90 22.58
C GLU A 825 -3.49 11.45 22.19
N VAL A 826 -2.87 10.96 21.12
CA VAL A 826 -2.89 9.55 20.74
C VAL A 826 -1.47 9.13 20.39
N HIS A 827 -0.98 8.06 21.02
CA HIS A 827 0.35 7.51 20.76
C HIS A 827 0.26 6.04 20.31
N LEU A 828 1.23 5.59 19.52
CA LEU A 828 1.56 4.19 19.33
C LEU A 828 2.80 3.86 20.15
N TYR A 829 2.85 2.69 20.77
CA TYR A 829 4.02 2.24 21.52
C TYR A 829 4.17 0.73 21.40
N ARG A 830 5.41 0.24 21.20
CA ARG A 830 5.75 -1.15 21.51
C ARG A 830 6.62 -1.13 22.78
N PRO A 831 6.08 -1.53 23.94
CA PRO A 831 6.87 -1.77 25.13
C PRO A 831 8.05 -2.72 24.84
N ALA A 832 9.23 -2.40 25.35
CA ALA A 832 10.45 -3.16 25.05
C ALA A 832 10.35 -4.66 25.41
N SER A 833 9.48 -5.02 26.36
CA SER A 833 9.16 -6.39 26.79
C SER A 833 8.32 -7.20 25.80
N VAL A 834 7.79 -6.58 24.73
CA VAL A 834 7.03 -7.28 23.68
C VAL A 834 8.01 -8.00 22.75
N ALA A 835 8.02 -9.33 22.79
CA ALA A 835 8.75 -10.17 21.85
C ALA A 835 8.41 -9.77 20.39
N PRO A 836 9.38 -9.30 19.57
CA PRO A 836 9.09 -8.68 18.28
C PRO A 836 8.29 -9.55 17.30
N TRP A 837 8.54 -10.85 17.25
CA TRP A 837 7.81 -11.82 16.42
C TRP A 837 6.29 -11.87 16.68
N THR A 838 5.81 -11.38 17.84
CA THR A 838 4.37 -11.30 18.17
C THR A 838 3.64 -10.14 17.46
N GLN A 839 4.38 -9.21 16.86
CA GLN A 839 3.93 -7.97 16.21
C GLN A 839 3.19 -6.94 17.09
N ARG A 840 2.82 -7.27 18.33
CA ARG A 840 1.92 -6.48 19.19
C ARG A 840 2.34 -5.01 19.35
N ILE A 841 1.36 -4.11 19.30
CA ILE A 841 1.47 -2.65 19.49
C ILE A 841 0.36 -2.21 20.46
N TYR A 842 0.63 -1.16 21.24
CA TYR A 842 -0.35 -0.49 22.09
C TYR A 842 -0.69 0.89 21.54
N VAL A 843 -1.98 1.18 21.38
CA VAL A 843 -2.50 2.51 21.07
C VAL A 843 -2.91 3.17 22.39
N VAL A 844 -2.31 4.30 22.74
CA VAL A 844 -2.48 4.99 24.02
C VAL A 844 -3.17 6.32 23.75
N CYS A 845 -4.44 6.45 24.13
CA CYS A 845 -5.28 7.62 23.90
C CYS A 845 -5.54 8.33 25.24
N LYS A 846 -5.23 9.64 25.34
CA LYS A 846 -5.26 10.38 26.60
C LYS A 846 -6.23 11.55 26.55
N ARG A 847 -6.90 11.80 27.68
CA ARG A 847 -7.91 12.86 27.90
C ARG A 847 -9.05 12.83 26.86
N TYR A 848 -10.08 12.05 27.16
CA TYR A 848 -11.28 11.94 26.34
C TYR A 848 -12.11 13.23 26.37
N ASN A 849 -12.34 13.81 25.18
CA ASN A 849 -12.83 15.17 24.98
C ASN A 849 -14.13 15.23 24.13
N ASP A 850 -14.82 14.10 23.91
CA ASP A 850 -16.12 14.05 23.23
C ASP A 850 -17.30 14.04 24.22
N ARG A 851 -17.35 15.08 25.05
CA ARG A 851 -18.27 15.16 26.20
C ARG A 851 -19.75 15.08 25.80
N GLU A 852 -20.13 15.61 24.63
CA GLU A 852 -21.52 15.60 24.15
C GLU A 852 -21.72 15.33 22.64
N ASN A 853 -20.71 15.46 21.76
CA ASN A 853 -20.94 15.43 20.31
C ASN A 853 -21.05 14.00 19.73
N SER A 854 -20.57 12.98 20.46
CA SER A 854 -20.65 11.55 20.12
C SER A 854 -20.11 11.22 18.71
N LEU A 855 -19.10 11.95 18.25
CA LEU A 855 -18.56 11.92 16.89
C LEU A 855 -18.05 10.52 16.53
N CYS A 856 -17.12 10.01 17.33
CA CYS A 856 -16.54 8.68 17.11
C CYS A 856 -17.54 7.58 17.48
N ARG A 857 -18.45 7.80 18.44
CA ARG A 857 -19.50 6.82 18.76
C ARG A 857 -20.42 6.56 17.56
N HIS A 858 -21.02 7.60 16.98
CA HIS A 858 -21.91 7.45 15.81
C HIS A 858 -21.18 6.88 14.59
N TYR A 859 -19.91 7.26 14.37
CA TYR A 859 -19.09 6.70 13.31
C TYR A 859 -18.81 5.20 13.52
N LEU A 860 -18.36 4.78 14.71
CA LEU A 860 -18.08 3.38 15.02
C LEU A 860 -19.32 2.49 14.96
N GLN A 861 -20.50 3.00 15.34
CA GLN A 861 -21.78 2.32 15.17
C GLN A 861 -22.02 1.99 13.68
N CYS A 862 -21.83 2.96 12.78
CA CYS A 862 -21.98 2.73 11.34
C CYS A 862 -20.88 1.82 10.77
N VAL A 863 -19.65 1.85 11.30
CA VAL A 863 -18.59 0.90 10.92
C VAL A 863 -18.96 -0.54 11.34
N TRP A 864 -19.49 -0.75 12.55
CA TRP A 864 -19.97 -2.06 13.00
C TRP A 864 -21.12 -2.57 12.11
N ASP A 865 -22.12 -1.73 11.83
CA ASP A 865 -23.26 -2.10 10.98
C ASP A 865 -22.80 -2.42 9.54
N ALA A 866 -21.81 -1.69 9.00
CA ALA A 866 -21.21 -1.97 7.70
C ALA A 866 -20.42 -3.30 7.69
N ILE A 867 -19.65 -3.58 8.74
CA ILE A 867 -18.96 -4.88 8.90
C ILE A 867 -19.98 -6.02 8.93
N CYS A 868 -21.05 -5.91 9.73
CA CYS A 868 -22.11 -6.92 9.79
C CYS A 868 -22.83 -7.13 8.44
N LEU A 869 -23.11 -6.05 7.71
CA LEU A 869 -23.71 -6.10 6.38
C LEU A 869 -22.81 -6.81 5.36
N HIS A 870 -21.51 -6.54 5.38
CA HIS A 870 -20.57 -7.05 4.38
C HIS A 870 -20.04 -8.46 4.71
N LYS A 871 -19.87 -8.82 5.98
CA LYS A 871 -19.42 -10.15 6.40
C LYS A 871 -20.39 -11.26 5.97
N ARG A 872 -21.71 -11.00 6.04
CA ARG A 872 -22.77 -11.87 5.48
C ARG A 872 -22.59 -12.19 3.99
N ASN A 873 -21.89 -11.34 3.24
CA ASN A 873 -21.63 -11.46 1.81
C ASN A 873 -20.21 -11.96 1.50
N GLY A 874 -19.45 -12.45 2.50
CA GLY A 874 -18.07 -12.90 2.32
C GLY A 874 -17.07 -11.79 2.01
N LYS A 875 -17.39 -10.54 2.42
CA LYS A 875 -16.54 -9.36 2.20
C LYS A 875 -16.04 -8.77 3.52
N GLU A 876 -14.84 -8.19 3.47
CA GLU A 876 -14.26 -7.40 4.56
C GLU A 876 -14.33 -5.91 4.25
N VAL A 877 -14.48 -5.07 5.26
CA VAL A 877 -14.33 -3.61 5.12
C VAL A 877 -12.83 -3.28 5.01
N VAL A 878 -12.42 -2.74 3.86
CA VAL A 878 -11.00 -2.50 3.53
C VAL A 878 -10.53 -1.13 4.02
N HIS A 879 -11.35 -0.09 3.84
CA HIS A 879 -11.10 1.24 4.36
C HIS A 879 -12.32 1.80 5.10
N VAL A 880 -12.08 2.80 5.96
CA VAL A 880 -13.15 3.53 6.68
C VAL A 880 -13.02 5.06 6.62
N LEU A 881 -11.97 5.57 5.98
CA LEU A 881 -11.63 6.99 5.91
C LEU A 881 -10.97 7.30 4.54
N LEU A 882 -11.18 8.53 4.05
CA LEU A 882 -10.62 9.00 2.78
C LEU A 882 -9.12 9.34 2.92
N PRO A 883 -8.30 9.24 1.85
CA PRO A 883 -6.86 9.48 1.91
C PRO A 883 -6.40 10.79 2.56
N PRO A 884 -7.01 11.97 2.30
CA PRO A 884 -6.51 13.25 2.84
C PRO A 884 -6.34 13.29 4.37
N TYR A 885 -7.15 12.54 5.13
CA TYR A 885 -7.09 12.58 6.60
C TYR A 885 -5.93 11.79 7.23
N PHE A 886 -5.47 10.70 6.59
CA PHE A 886 -4.41 9.84 7.15
C PHE A 886 -3.07 9.97 6.41
N THR A 887 -3.05 10.52 5.20
CA THR A 887 -1.84 10.62 4.37
C THR A 887 -0.78 11.56 4.93
N HIS A 888 -1.17 12.59 5.70
CA HIS A 888 -0.25 13.44 6.46
C HIS A 888 0.57 12.62 7.47
N LEU A 889 -0.01 11.55 8.02
CA LEU A 889 0.62 10.63 8.98
C LEU A 889 1.33 9.45 8.28
N ALA A 890 1.15 9.24 6.98
CA ALA A 890 1.59 8.00 6.29
C ALA A 890 3.09 7.73 6.45
N ARG A 891 3.93 8.77 6.37
CA ARG A 891 5.37 8.67 6.65
C ARG A 891 5.66 8.24 8.09
N GLN A 892 4.95 8.79 9.06
CA GLN A 892 5.17 8.46 10.47
C GLN A 892 4.79 7.00 10.77
N PHE A 893 3.65 6.54 10.24
CA PHE A 893 3.28 5.13 10.29
C PHE A 893 4.29 4.23 9.57
N TRP A 894 4.80 4.66 8.40
CA TRP A 894 5.86 3.93 7.68
C TRP A 894 7.14 3.79 8.50
N GLU A 895 7.63 4.88 9.09
CA GLU A 895 8.85 4.89 9.91
C GLU A 895 8.68 4.01 11.16
N PHE A 896 7.54 4.13 11.85
CA PHE A 896 7.22 3.31 13.01
C PHE A 896 7.11 1.81 12.65
N ASN A 897 6.22 1.44 11.73
CA ASN A 897 6.01 0.04 11.36
C ASN A 897 7.26 -0.60 10.72
N THR A 898 8.08 0.17 9.99
CA THR A 898 9.31 -0.37 9.40
C THR A 898 10.33 -0.71 10.48
N LYS A 899 10.44 0.10 11.55
CA LYS A 899 11.19 -0.29 12.76
C LYS A 899 10.58 -1.54 13.40
N MET A 900 9.26 -1.59 13.55
CA MET A 900 8.55 -2.73 14.15
C MET A 900 8.74 -4.06 13.38
N LEU A 901 8.89 -4.03 12.06
CA LEU A 901 9.22 -5.21 11.23
C LEU A 901 10.72 -5.50 11.15
N LEU A 902 11.60 -4.50 11.32
CA LEU A 902 13.04 -4.72 11.41
C LEU A 902 13.36 -5.50 12.68
N ASP A 903 12.77 -5.09 13.80
CA ASP A 903 12.90 -5.78 15.09
C ASP A 903 12.43 -7.23 14.96
N GLU A 904 11.29 -7.48 14.32
CA GLU A 904 10.77 -8.84 14.05
C GLU A 904 11.69 -9.66 13.15
N PHE A 905 12.29 -9.08 12.10
CA PHE A 905 13.18 -9.82 11.22
C PHE A 905 14.49 -10.21 11.93
N GLU A 906 15.11 -9.28 12.68
CA GLU A 906 16.36 -9.57 13.40
C GLU A 906 16.14 -10.51 14.60
N ASP A 907 14.94 -10.48 15.20
CA ASP A 907 14.46 -11.44 16.20
C ASP A 907 14.26 -12.85 15.62
N PHE A 908 13.63 -12.99 14.44
CA PHE A 908 13.62 -14.28 13.73
C PHE A 908 15.03 -14.74 13.33
N ALA A 909 15.90 -13.83 12.92
CA ALA A 909 17.29 -14.17 12.64
C ALA A 909 18.02 -14.65 13.91
N LEU A 910 17.73 -14.07 15.09
CA LEU A 910 18.20 -14.57 16.37
C LEU A 910 17.67 -15.98 16.67
N HIS A 911 16.38 -16.26 16.46
CA HIS A 911 15.81 -17.60 16.63
C HIS A 911 16.46 -18.68 15.72
N THR A 912 17.08 -18.32 14.59
CA THR A 912 17.86 -19.29 13.76
C THR A 912 19.27 -19.60 14.25
N ARG A 913 19.87 -18.74 15.10
CA ARG A 913 21.32 -18.75 15.38
C ARG A 913 21.72 -18.60 16.85
N GLY A 914 20.79 -18.16 17.70
CA GLY A 914 21.01 -17.97 19.13
C GLY A 914 21.06 -19.27 19.89
N GLU A 915 21.55 -19.22 21.12
CA GLU A 915 21.48 -20.36 22.04
C GLU A 915 20.12 -20.35 22.75
N ARG A 916 19.54 -21.53 22.97
CA ARG A 916 18.31 -21.69 23.76
C ARG A 916 18.58 -21.27 25.21
N LEU A 917 17.67 -20.51 25.81
CA LEU A 917 17.74 -20.18 27.23
C LEU A 917 17.70 -21.47 28.08
N GLY A 918 18.70 -21.57 28.96
CA GLY A 918 18.81 -22.68 29.92
C GLY A 918 17.67 -22.70 30.95
N PRO A 919 17.64 -23.71 31.85
CA PRO A 919 16.53 -23.91 32.78
C PRO A 919 16.28 -22.72 33.73
N ASN A 920 17.29 -21.89 34.00
CA ASN A 920 17.19 -20.69 34.84
C ASN A 920 16.47 -19.51 34.16
N ARG A 921 15.36 -19.75 33.46
CA ARG A 921 14.63 -18.70 32.71
C ARG A 921 14.12 -17.57 33.61
N GLU A 922 13.63 -17.92 34.80
CA GLU A 922 13.17 -16.97 35.83
C GLU A 922 14.23 -15.92 36.19
N GLU A 923 15.50 -16.32 36.38
CA GLU A 923 16.60 -15.39 36.68
C GLU A 923 16.79 -14.36 35.54
N HIS A 924 16.68 -14.80 34.29
CA HIS A 924 16.79 -13.95 33.10
C HIS A 924 15.61 -12.98 33.00
N ILE A 925 14.38 -13.43 33.31
CA ILE A 925 13.19 -12.59 33.31
C ILE A 925 13.29 -11.51 34.38
N ILE A 926 13.65 -11.85 35.63
CA ILE A 926 13.69 -10.87 36.73
C ILE A 926 14.79 -9.83 36.49
N GLU A 927 15.97 -10.26 36.03
CA GLU A 927 17.06 -9.34 35.67
C GLU A 927 16.70 -8.43 34.48
N TYR A 928 15.86 -8.92 33.56
CA TYR A 928 15.29 -8.12 32.48
C TYR A 928 14.23 -7.11 32.99
N LEU A 929 13.35 -7.50 33.91
CA LEU A 929 12.38 -6.60 34.57
C LEU A 929 13.07 -5.49 35.39
N ARG A 930 14.21 -5.79 36.02
CA ARG A 930 15.09 -4.77 36.65
C ARG A 930 15.64 -3.78 35.63
N LYS A 931 16.18 -4.25 34.51
CA LYS A 931 16.73 -3.39 33.44
C LYS A 931 15.67 -2.48 32.81
N LEU A 932 14.41 -2.92 32.75
CA LEU A 932 13.25 -2.10 32.37
C LEU A 932 12.81 -1.13 33.49
N GLY A 933 13.18 -1.41 34.74
CA GLY A 933 12.83 -0.63 35.94
C GLY A 933 11.31 -0.55 36.16
N VAL A 934 10.59 -1.65 35.94
CA VAL A 934 9.12 -1.70 36.03
C VAL A 934 8.60 -2.17 37.40
N ILE A 935 9.49 -2.61 38.27
CA ILE A 935 9.19 -3.32 39.52
C ILE A 935 8.29 -2.47 40.43
N ASP A 936 8.58 -1.19 40.62
CA ASP A 936 7.80 -0.28 41.48
C ASP A 936 6.36 -0.06 40.96
N ALA A 937 6.16 -0.15 39.65
CA ALA A 937 4.84 -0.08 39.02
C ALA A 937 4.09 -1.41 39.10
N LEU A 938 4.81 -2.54 39.13
CA LEU A 938 4.25 -3.89 39.30
C LEU A 938 3.91 -4.18 40.77
N PHE A 939 4.72 -3.72 41.72
CA PHE A 939 4.68 -4.07 43.14
C PHE A 939 4.80 -2.81 44.01
N PRO A 940 3.71 -2.04 44.21
CA PRO A 940 3.76 -0.80 44.98
C PRO A 940 4.11 -1.05 46.46
N ALA A 941 4.78 -0.10 47.10
CA ALA A 941 5.29 -0.22 48.46
C ALA A 941 4.23 -0.69 49.49
N ARG A 942 2.99 -0.17 49.43
CA ARG A 942 1.88 -0.59 50.31
C ARG A 942 1.56 -2.08 50.21
N LEU A 943 1.71 -2.68 49.04
CA LEU A 943 1.49 -4.11 48.83
C LEU A 943 2.62 -4.94 49.46
N LEU A 944 3.86 -4.47 49.34
CA LEU A 944 5.04 -5.07 49.98
C LEU A 944 5.01 -4.91 51.51
N GLU A 945 4.43 -3.82 52.02
CA GLU A 945 4.19 -3.59 53.46
C GLU A 945 3.08 -4.50 54.01
N SER A 946 1.99 -4.71 53.26
CA SER A 946 0.81 -5.47 53.72
C SER A 946 0.91 -6.98 53.54
N GLN A 947 1.60 -7.47 52.50
CA GLN A 947 1.78 -8.91 52.22
C GLN A 947 3.22 -9.39 52.47
N GLY A 948 4.14 -8.49 52.80
CA GLY A 948 5.56 -8.77 53.02
C GLY A 948 6.43 -8.59 51.76
N PRO A 949 7.76 -8.56 51.92
CA PRO A 949 8.68 -8.34 50.82
C PRO A 949 8.60 -9.48 49.80
N CYS A 950 8.58 -9.12 48.52
CA CYS A 950 8.59 -10.09 47.42
C CYS A 950 9.86 -10.96 47.48
N ARG A 951 9.65 -12.27 47.56
CA ARG A 951 10.65 -13.31 47.78
C ARG A 951 11.28 -13.84 46.49
N LEU A 952 10.86 -13.33 45.32
CA LEU A 952 11.65 -13.49 44.09
C LEU A 952 13.11 -13.10 44.44
N PRO A 953 14.15 -13.92 44.17
CA PRO A 953 15.43 -13.88 44.92
C PRO A 953 16.30 -12.60 44.76
N LEU A 954 15.73 -11.60 44.10
CA LEU A 954 16.38 -10.50 43.42
C LEU A 954 15.73 -9.13 43.74
N PHE A 955 14.70 -9.10 44.60
CA PHE A 955 14.08 -7.87 45.14
C PHE A 955 14.34 -7.64 46.64
N ASN A 956 15.07 -8.55 47.31
CA ASN A 956 15.76 -8.19 48.55
C ASN A 956 16.87 -7.19 48.23
N ASN A 957 16.99 -6.13 49.03
CA ASN A 957 18.10 -5.18 48.92
C ASN A 957 19.44 -5.85 49.25
N THR A 958 20.19 -6.25 48.23
CA THR A 958 21.61 -6.52 48.31
C THR A 958 22.35 -5.55 47.39
N ASP A 959 23.28 -4.78 47.96
CA ASP A 959 24.09 -3.83 47.21
C ASP A 959 24.87 -4.56 46.11
N ILE A 960 24.74 -4.08 44.87
CA ILE A 960 25.44 -4.66 43.72
C ILE A 960 26.93 -4.34 43.86
N ALA A 961 27.73 -5.34 44.23
CA ALA A 961 29.18 -5.26 44.15
C ALA A 961 29.60 -4.88 42.72
N PRO A 962 30.45 -3.86 42.53
CA PRO A 962 30.69 -3.28 41.21
C PRO A 962 31.34 -4.30 40.25
N LEU A 963 30.75 -4.44 39.07
CA LEU A 963 31.21 -5.37 38.04
C LEU A 963 32.66 -5.09 37.61
N PRO A 964 33.53 -6.12 37.51
CA PRO A 964 34.92 -5.93 37.13
C PRO A 964 35.04 -5.57 35.64
N VAL A 965 35.42 -4.32 35.36
CA VAL A 965 35.67 -3.83 34.01
C VAL A 965 36.94 -4.50 33.44
N LYS A 966 36.75 -5.57 32.65
CA LYS A 966 37.82 -6.16 31.84
C LYS A 966 38.24 -5.21 30.72
N ARG A 967 39.16 -4.29 31.01
CA ARG A 967 40.06 -3.74 29.99
C ARG A 967 41.01 -4.85 29.53
N GLN A 968 41.20 -4.95 28.22
CA GLN A 968 42.35 -5.67 27.67
C GLN A 968 43.65 -4.93 28.03
N ARG A 969 44.73 -5.66 28.30
CA ARG A 969 46.10 -5.20 28.04
C ARG A 969 47.06 -6.37 27.92
N GLU A 970 48.18 -6.13 27.22
CA GLU A 970 49.16 -7.15 26.87
C GLU A 970 50.04 -7.64 28.04
N GLU A 971 50.77 -8.72 27.77
CA GLU A 971 51.75 -9.36 28.66
C GLU A 971 53.03 -8.52 28.81
N VAL A 972 53.55 -8.38 30.04
CA VAL A 972 55.00 -8.33 30.36
C VAL A 972 55.21 -9.02 31.72
N GLU A 973 56.43 -9.53 31.94
CA GLU A 973 56.87 -10.39 33.06
C GLU A 973 56.92 -9.71 34.45
N ALA A 974 57.22 -10.49 35.49
CA ALA A 974 57.18 -10.10 36.90
C ALA A 974 58.56 -9.99 37.57
N VAL A 975 58.64 -9.20 38.66
CA VAL A 975 59.46 -9.45 39.88
C VAL A 975 59.03 -8.46 40.99
N PRO A 976 59.00 -8.83 42.29
CA PRO A 976 58.34 -8.03 43.34
C PRO A 976 59.29 -7.20 44.24
N VAL A 977 58.83 -6.03 44.70
CA VAL A 977 59.39 -5.26 45.84
C VAL A 977 58.26 -4.60 46.65
N THR A 978 58.44 -4.48 47.96
CA THR A 978 57.51 -3.90 48.95
C THR A 978 57.48 -2.36 48.99
N PRO A 979 56.44 -1.72 49.60
CA PRO A 979 56.23 -0.26 49.60
C PRO A 979 56.97 0.42 50.78
N PRO A 980 57.00 1.78 50.87
CA PRO A 980 55.90 2.52 51.51
C PRO A 980 55.61 3.95 50.99
N GLU A 981 54.57 4.57 51.58
CA GLU A 981 54.39 6.01 51.84
C GLU A 981 54.01 7.01 50.73
N SER A 982 53.50 8.16 51.18
CA SER A 982 52.82 9.26 50.47
C SER A 982 53.53 10.60 50.81
N PRO A 983 53.01 11.83 50.53
CA PRO A 983 51.88 12.29 49.70
C PRO A 983 52.28 13.53 48.83
N ILE A 984 51.33 14.47 48.56
CA ILE A 984 51.52 15.95 48.42
C ILE A 984 51.80 16.58 47.01
N LEU A 985 50.82 17.41 46.56
CA LEU A 985 50.87 18.59 45.65
C LEU A 985 51.32 18.39 44.16
N GLU A 986 51.07 19.28 43.18
CA GLU A 986 50.38 20.61 43.17
C GLU A 986 49.61 20.88 41.83
N GLU A 987 49.28 22.15 41.56
CA GLU A 987 48.23 22.70 40.65
C GLU A 987 48.54 22.79 39.13
N ASP A 988 47.46 22.96 38.35
CA ASP A 988 47.25 23.76 37.11
C ASP A 988 48.22 23.74 35.89
N GLY A 989 47.67 24.13 34.72
CA GLY A 989 48.47 24.66 33.61
C GLY A 989 48.22 24.08 32.21
N SER A 990 47.21 24.59 31.51
CA SER A 990 47.13 24.59 30.03
C SER A 990 47.26 26.04 29.53
N PRO A 991 47.55 26.35 28.24
CA PRO A 991 48.18 25.56 27.15
C PRO A 991 49.23 26.40 26.35
N ILE A 992 49.47 26.07 25.06
CA ILE A 992 50.02 26.92 23.95
C ILE A 992 51.55 27.06 23.82
N TRP A 993 52.06 26.86 22.59
CA TRP A 993 52.97 27.66 21.72
C TRP A 993 53.16 26.77 20.45
N SER A 994 52.57 26.96 19.26
CA SER A 994 52.41 28.09 18.30
C SER A 994 53.46 28.08 17.15
N SER A 995 53.17 28.79 16.05
CA SER A 995 54.01 29.03 14.85
C SER A 995 54.41 27.81 13.98
N ASP A 996 54.75 27.91 12.68
CA ASP A 996 54.36 28.71 11.49
C ASP A 996 55.06 28.00 10.29
N GLU A 997 54.72 28.10 8.99
CA GLU A 997 53.78 28.86 8.14
C GLU A 997 53.13 27.81 7.15
N SER A 998 52.23 28.07 6.19
CA SER A 998 51.60 29.27 5.60
C SER A 998 50.19 28.95 5.09
#